data_AF-A0A928UIA6-F1
#
_entry.id   AF-A0A928UIA6-F1
#
_cell.length_a   1.000
_cell.length_b   1.000
_cell.length_c   1.000
_cell.angle_alpha   90.00
_cell.angle_beta   90.00
_cell.angle_gamma   90.00
#
_symmetry.space_group_name_H-M   'P 1'
#
loop_
_entity.id
_entity.type
_entity.pdbx_description
1 polymer ?
#
loop_
_entity_poly.entity_id
_entity_poly.type
_entity_poly.pdbx_seq_one_letter_code
_entity_poly.pdbx_strand_id
1 'polypeptide(L)'
;MSINDIKFYQFIADYQSKNGNWAESIDSDFGNGDGTLTKSEFSKFLDAEWDWNGEESSLKDLVNEYWKKIDTNTKYGKISGTNIYNMNGLDEKEMKKVQEQIDYYNALDAFVSNVTIPDDLAIYSFKATLIEKLQGLTKGFIGKSPEDVEQAFANNIEQAFKETAVECSYAYAQTVYADSLSGYPEYRLAEDKTLAKLIKDLTFTLSEDGDYSNFATEIKDTVLETVRNYINEAIELDGTPCMGDDATTLSELQRAVITQEIRNKATENGVPKDIADLVDSEINKLITKLLSQGKTYGELRSLTVEDLGIENINLAIECYNTYADITATTDDTGAASGIYKELVEALGKDIADAFVTDDIWSEDYTKILRNVVQKIISGDIATKDDAWAEIKTQIMANTTKMYENLMETLPVETLETIYTNQQAGATEMIDDDKDAAIKLIRDAAITLCKALIAKGDGYAQVVKDVFGDDYAGYINKNLPGSINIKINAVLEKAKTVEKYENTELTWTNISEFKLAPNKTKSLAVTATVTDGSAQVSSYETVVTDGSAATVEIDSSGNLTIKAGKDEGSVTVEVYAIIDGVRVGKPQKIVITVAEPKTIDANKIGSAEDLGLSHYAEAEWRGNSTGDGNIRHKDRAWAAARDAAISKLKEQCKQIYNALVAKGYEIEFCKTAITEVYNTYLNVLNSIAWNTFNQSSLYYSSNKDYTANDNTVKVHYQAHDSKSWSSCTNEYGIFIRADMASGVGYQVVFNNDALLTLFINEYNEAATK
;
A
#
# COMPACT_ATOMS: atom_id res chain seq x y z
N MET A 1 42.42 28.80 4.22
CA MET A 1 41.56 28.77 3.05
C MET A 1 42.06 27.68 2.13
N SER A 2 41.16 26.82 1.67
CA SER A 2 41.38 25.83 0.61
C SER A 2 41.55 26.54 -0.74
N ILE A 3 41.98 25.83 -1.79
CA ILE A 3 42.01 26.37 -3.17
C ILE A 3 40.63 26.87 -3.61
N ASN A 4 39.58 26.14 -3.22
CA ASN A 4 38.20 26.49 -3.54
C ASN A 4 37.79 27.78 -2.84
N ASP A 5 38.18 27.96 -1.57
CA ASP A 5 37.94 29.21 -0.85
C ASP A 5 38.61 30.38 -1.58
N ILE A 6 39.86 30.23 -2.00
CA ILE A 6 40.61 31.29 -2.69
C ILE A 6 39.93 31.67 -4.01
N LYS A 7 39.54 30.70 -4.83
CA LYS A 7 38.80 30.93 -6.09
C LYS A 7 37.48 31.66 -5.84
N PHE A 8 36.77 31.30 -4.78
CA PHE A 8 35.53 31.96 -4.40
C PHE A 8 35.75 33.41 -3.93
N TYR A 9 36.72 33.64 -3.04
CA TYR A 9 37.05 35.01 -2.60
C TYR A 9 37.58 35.87 -3.75
N GLN A 10 38.33 35.28 -4.69
CA GLN A 10 38.77 35.95 -5.92
C GLN A 10 37.58 36.33 -6.80
N PHE A 11 36.62 35.43 -6.99
CA PHE A 11 35.38 35.75 -7.70
C PHE A 11 34.62 36.91 -7.05
N ILE A 12 34.40 36.87 -5.73
CA ILE A 12 33.72 37.95 -5.00
C ILE A 12 34.49 39.26 -5.11
N ALA A 13 35.82 39.24 -4.98
CA ALA A 13 36.67 40.41 -5.12
C ALA A 13 36.65 41.00 -6.54
N ASP A 14 36.78 40.15 -7.56
CA ASP A 14 36.73 40.54 -8.97
C ASP A 14 35.37 41.12 -9.32
N TYR A 15 34.29 40.49 -8.88
CA TYR A 15 32.93 41.00 -9.06
C TYR A 15 32.77 42.36 -8.38
N GLN A 16 33.22 42.49 -7.14
CA GLN A 16 33.11 43.74 -6.38
C GLN A 16 33.89 44.90 -7.03
N SER A 17 35.05 44.59 -7.60
CA SER A 17 35.89 45.59 -8.30
C SER A 17 35.29 46.05 -9.64
N LYS A 18 34.58 45.16 -10.36
CA LYS A 18 34.02 45.43 -11.69
C LYS A 18 32.62 46.04 -11.61
N ASN A 19 31.79 45.54 -10.70
CA ASN A 19 30.35 45.77 -10.69
C ASN A 19 29.86 46.54 -9.45
N GLY A 20 30.73 46.84 -8.48
CA GLY A 20 30.34 47.51 -7.24
C GLY A 20 29.92 46.52 -6.15
N ASN A 21 29.13 46.95 -5.17
CA ASN A 21 28.80 46.12 -4.02
C ASN A 21 27.99 44.87 -4.44
N TRP A 22 28.62 43.69 -4.39
CA TRP A 22 27.99 42.43 -4.85
C TRP A 22 26.68 42.14 -4.11
N ALA A 23 26.56 42.48 -2.82
CA ALA A 23 25.34 42.22 -2.07
C ALA A 23 24.16 43.12 -2.50
N GLU A 24 24.45 44.34 -2.97
CA GLU A 24 23.42 45.21 -3.57
C GLU A 24 22.94 44.63 -4.90
N SER A 25 23.85 44.11 -5.73
CA SER A 25 23.50 43.41 -6.97
C SER A 25 22.67 42.16 -6.72
N ILE A 26 22.94 41.41 -5.64
CA ILE A 26 22.13 40.23 -5.30
C ILE A 26 20.71 40.63 -4.90
N ASP A 27 20.56 41.62 -4.01
CA ASP A 27 19.25 42.10 -3.57
C ASP A 27 18.44 42.72 -4.72
N SER A 28 19.10 43.43 -5.65
CA SER A 28 18.42 44.08 -6.79
C SER A 28 18.11 43.13 -7.95
N ASP A 29 19.07 42.28 -8.34
CA ASP A 29 19.03 41.55 -9.61
C ASP A 29 18.57 40.10 -9.42
N PHE A 30 18.75 39.55 -8.22
CA PHE A 30 18.46 38.15 -7.89
C PHE A 30 17.45 37.98 -6.74
N GLY A 31 17.15 39.07 -6.02
CA GLY A 31 16.21 39.16 -4.90
C GLY A 31 14.99 40.02 -5.21
N ASN A 32 14.36 40.54 -4.15
CA ASN A 32 13.13 41.34 -4.22
C ASN A 32 13.35 42.83 -3.87
N GLY A 33 14.60 43.26 -3.66
CA GLY A 33 14.96 44.62 -3.29
C GLY A 33 14.52 45.03 -1.87
N ASP A 34 14.30 44.07 -0.97
CA ASP A 34 13.86 44.34 0.40
C ASP A 34 15.02 44.71 1.35
N GLY A 35 16.27 44.59 0.88
CA GLY A 35 17.48 44.89 1.64
C GLY A 35 17.92 43.76 2.57
N THR A 36 17.36 42.56 2.43
CA THR A 36 17.71 41.35 3.18
C THR A 36 18.28 40.30 2.23
N LEU A 37 19.51 39.87 2.48
CA LEU A 37 20.14 38.83 1.67
C LEU A 37 19.72 37.44 2.19
N THR A 38 19.06 36.64 1.36
CA THR A 38 18.81 35.23 1.65
C THR A 38 19.82 34.32 0.97
N LYS A 39 20.02 33.14 1.56
CA LYS A 39 20.93 32.13 1.01
C LYS A 39 20.51 31.67 -0.39
N SER A 40 19.20 31.67 -0.64
CA SER A 40 18.66 31.29 -1.95
C SER A 40 18.99 32.32 -3.03
N GLU A 41 18.98 33.61 -2.70
CA GLU A 41 19.33 34.68 -3.64
C GLU A 41 20.84 34.66 -3.91
N PHE A 42 21.64 34.43 -2.86
CA PHE A 42 23.08 34.25 -3.00
C PHE A 42 23.46 33.05 -3.88
N SER A 43 22.77 31.92 -3.74
CA SER A 43 22.97 30.77 -4.63
C SER A 43 22.62 31.10 -6.09
N LYS A 44 21.49 31.78 -6.35
CA LYS A 44 21.10 32.20 -7.72
C LYS A 44 22.12 33.12 -8.37
N PHE A 45 22.71 34.02 -7.58
CA PHE A 45 23.77 34.90 -8.03
C PHE A 45 25.02 34.12 -8.44
N LEU A 46 25.46 33.16 -7.62
CA LEU A 46 26.60 32.31 -7.97
C LEU A 46 26.34 31.48 -9.22
N ASP A 47 25.13 30.93 -9.36
CA ASP A 47 24.73 30.18 -10.56
C ASP A 47 24.76 31.04 -11.83
N ALA A 48 24.52 32.35 -11.70
CA ALA A 48 24.47 33.27 -12.84
C ALA A 48 25.82 33.90 -13.18
N GLU A 49 26.64 34.21 -12.17
CA GLU A 49 27.82 35.06 -12.32
C GLU A 49 29.14 34.30 -12.15
N TRP A 50 29.13 33.11 -11.52
CA TRP A 50 30.33 32.32 -11.28
C TRP A 50 30.33 30.99 -12.04
N ASP A 51 31.23 30.89 -13.03
CA ASP A 51 31.47 29.65 -13.76
C ASP A 51 32.31 28.67 -12.92
N TRP A 52 31.65 27.99 -11.99
CA TRP A 52 32.29 27.02 -11.09
C TRP A 52 32.67 25.73 -11.82
N ASN A 53 33.95 25.37 -11.75
CA ASN A 53 34.51 24.18 -12.41
C ASN A 53 34.95 23.07 -11.45
N GLY A 54 34.52 23.11 -10.18
CA GLY A 54 34.78 22.04 -9.20
C GLY A 54 33.56 21.14 -8.95
N GLU A 55 33.62 20.26 -7.96
CA GLU A 55 32.48 19.41 -7.58
C GLU A 55 31.33 20.24 -6.97
N GLU A 56 30.09 19.84 -7.28
CA GLU A 56 28.87 20.55 -6.87
C GLU A 56 28.63 20.47 -5.34
N SER A 57 29.04 19.35 -4.72
CA SER A 57 29.06 19.17 -3.26
C SER A 57 29.97 20.19 -2.57
N SER A 58 31.15 20.44 -3.13
CA SER A 58 32.14 21.38 -2.62
C SER A 58 31.67 22.84 -2.71
N LEU A 59 30.97 23.20 -3.80
CA LEU A 59 30.34 24.52 -3.94
C LEU A 59 29.32 24.78 -2.83
N LYS A 60 28.45 23.79 -2.56
CA LYS A 60 27.43 23.89 -1.52
C LYS A 60 28.04 24.08 -0.13
N ASP A 61 29.08 23.32 0.20
CA ASP A 61 29.77 23.43 1.49
C ASP A 61 30.51 24.77 1.63
N LEU A 62 31.12 25.27 0.56
CA LEU A 62 31.79 26.56 0.53
C LEU A 62 30.80 27.71 0.71
N VAL A 63 29.66 27.67 0.02
CA VAL A 63 28.55 28.61 0.22
C VAL A 63 28.03 28.52 1.65
N ASN A 64 27.86 27.31 2.21
CA ASN A 64 27.41 27.13 3.60
C ASN A 64 28.40 27.73 4.60
N GLU A 65 29.70 27.53 4.40
CA GLU A 65 30.75 28.07 5.24
C GLU A 65 30.83 29.59 5.17
N TYR A 66 30.75 30.16 3.97
CA TYR A 66 30.74 31.60 3.77
C TYR A 66 29.48 32.22 4.40
N TRP A 67 28.32 31.61 4.16
CA TRP A 67 27.03 32.05 4.72
C TRP A 67 27.01 32.04 6.26
N LYS A 68 27.72 31.11 6.91
CA LYS A 68 27.86 31.07 8.38
C LYS A 68 28.72 32.21 8.94
N LYS A 69 29.59 32.81 8.13
CA LYS A 69 30.54 33.86 8.54
C LYS A 69 29.97 35.28 8.39
N ILE A 70 28.88 35.44 7.63
CA ILE A 70 28.16 36.70 7.42
C ILE A 70 26.91 36.79 8.33
N ASP A 71 26.66 37.96 8.92
CA ASP A 71 25.43 38.21 9.70
C ASP A 71 24.30 38.65 8.75
N THR A 72 23.32 37.77 8.59
CA THR A 72 22.21 37.91 7.63
C THR A 72 21.00 38.64 8.19
N ASN A 73 21.01 39.05 9.46
CA ASN A 73 19.82 39.55 10.17
C ASN A 73 19.75 41.07 10.29
N THR A 74 20.68 41.82 9.70
CA THR A 74 20.67 43.28 9.71
C THR A 74 21.00 43.86 8.34
N LYS A 75 20.44 45.03 8.03
CA LYS A 75 20.65 45.78 6.78
C LYS A 75 22.13 46.13 6.49
N TYR A 76 23.03 45.87 7.45
CA TYR A 76 24.48 46.07 7.39
C TYR A 76 25.16 44.99 8.26
N GLY A 77 25.49 43.83 7.69
CA GLY A 77 25.95 42.66 8.43
C GLY A 77 27.28 42.86 9.17
N LYS A 78 27.40 42.30 10.37
CA LYS A 78 28.65 42.21 11.14
C LYS A 78 29.31 40.84 10.91
N ILE A 79 30.63 40.77 10.70
CA ILE A 79 31.32 39.47 10.80
C ILE A 79 31.32 39.04 12.26
N SER A 80 30.85 37.82 12.54
CA SER A 80 30.78 37.26 13.90
C SER A 80 32.12 37.39 14.63
N GLY A 81 32.11 38.04 15.80
CA GLY A 81 33.31 38.26 16.62
C GLY A 81 34.07 39.57 16.37
N THR A 82 33.60 40.47 15.50
CA THR A 82 34.24 41.78 15.26
C THR A 82 33.33 42.98 15.63
N ASN A 83 33.93 44.15 15.86
CA ASN A 83 33.24 45.42 16.14
C ASN A 83 33.07 46.33 14.91
N ILE A 84 33.29 45.80 13.71
CA ILE A 84 33.29 46.54 12.45
C ILE A 84 31.95 46.29 11.74
N TYR A 85 31.28 47.36 11.32
CA TYR A 85 30.11 47.28 10.43
C TYR A 85 30.65 47.07 9.00
N ASN A 86 30.38 45.90 8.41
CA ASN A 86 30.72 45.63 7.02
C ASN A 86 29.44 45.89 6.20
N MET A 87 29.47 46.83 5.25
CA MET A 87 28.34 47.09 4.34
C MET A 87 28.25 46.00 3.26
N ASN A 88 28.13 44.73 3.67
CA ASN A 88 27.99 43.55 2.81
C ASN A 88 28.98 43.47 1.63
N GLY A 89 30.17 44.02 1.80
CA GLY A 89 31.26 43.99 0.82
C GLY A 89 32.57 43.89 1.60
N LEU A 90 33.51 43.06 1.16
CA LEU A 90 34.85 43.06 1.75
C LEU A 90 35.32 44.53 1.80
N ASP A 91 35.65 45.08 2.97
CA ASP A 91 36.14 46.45 3.07
C ASP A 91 37.49 46.60 2.35
N GLU A 92 37.97 47.80 2.06
CA GLU A 92 39.24 47.99 1.31
C GLU A 92 40.44 47.26 1.95
N LYS A 93 40.45 47.08 3.27
CA LYS A 93 41.50 46.34 3.98
C LYS A 93 41.30 44.83 3.90
N GLU A 94 40.06 44.36 3.91
CA GLU A 94 39.70 42.95 3.72
C GLU A 94 39.95 42.51 2.28
N MET A 95 39.56 43.35 1.30
CA MET A 95 39.89 43.19 -0.12
C MET A 95 41.40 43.12 -0.35
N LYS A 96 42.15 44.02 0.28
CA LYS A 96 43.62 44.00 0.18
C LYS A 96 44.21 42.70 0.74
N LYS A 97 43.71 42.21 1.88
CA LYS A 97 44.19 40.93 2.47
C LYS A 97 43.81 39.71 1.63
N VAL A 98 42.62 39.71 1.02
CA VAL A 98 42.18 38.67 0.09
C VAL A 98 43.05 38.68 -1.16
N GLN A 99 43.31 39.86 -1.73
CA GLN A 99 44.20 40.01 -2.89
C GLN A 99 45.63 39.56 -2.58
N GLU A 100 46.19 39.96 -1.42
CA GLU A 100 47.51 39.49 -0.96
C GLU A 100 47.57 37.94 -0.90
N GLN A 101 46.51 37.28 -0.44
CA GLN A 101 46.45 35.82 -0.37
C GLN A 101 46.29 35.15 -1.74
N ILE A 102 45.55 35.76 -2.67
CA ILE A 102 45.46 35.33 -4.07
C ILE A 102 46.83 35.43 -4.73
N ASP A 103 47.55 36.54 -4.51
CA ASP A 103 48.88 36.76 -5.08
C ASP A 103 49.88 35.72 -4.55
N TYR A 104 49.83 35.36 -3.26
CA TYR A 104 50.66 34.29 -2.69
C TYR A 104 50.34 32.90 -3.28
N TYR A 105 49.06 32.63 -3.56
CA TYR A 105 48.66 31.38 -4.18
C TYR A 105 49.07 31.31 -5.65
N ASN A 106 48.90 32.39 -6.41
CA ASN A 106 49.36 32.48 -7.80
C ASN A 106 50.88 32.33 -7.89
N ALA A 107 51.64 32.89 -6.94
CA ALA A 107 53.07 32.68 -6.83
C ALA A 107 53.42 31.20 -6.56
N LEU A 108 52.67 30.52 -5.69
CA LEU A 108 52.84 29.08 -5.45
C LEU A 108 52.54 28.24 -6.70
N ASP A 109 51.44 28.53 -7.38
CA ASP A 109 51.03 27.82 -8.59
C ASP A 109 52.04 28.02 -9.73
N ALA A 110 52.53 29.25 -9.93
CA ALA A 110 53.60 29.55 -10.88
C ALA A 110 54.91 28.85 -10.51
N PHE A 111 55.26 28.83 -9.21
CA PHE A 111 56.44 28.14 -8.70
C PHE A 111 56.38 26.63 -8.98
N VAL A 112 55.27 25.96 -8.63
CA VAL A 112 55.06 24.52 -8.87
C VAL A 112 54.92 24.18 -10.36
N SER A 113 54.36 25.09 -11.17
CA SER A 113 54.22 24.89 -12.61
C SER A 113 55.58 24.70 -13.31
N ASN A 114 56.63 25.36 -12.81
CA ASN A 114 57.99 25.24 -13.33
C ASN A 114 58.75 23.98 -12.86
N VAL A 115 58.18 23.23 -11.91
CA VAL A 115 58.79 21.97 -11.45
C VAL A 115 58.58 20.89 -12.51
N THR A 116 59.68 20.34 -13.01
CA THR A 116 59.70 19.21 -13.94
C THR A 116 59.53 17.91 -13.16
N ILE A 117 58.63 17.04 -13.62
CA ILE A 117 58.33 15.76 -12.99
C ILE A 117 58.28 14.65 -14.05
N PRO A 118 58.56 13.38 -13.70
CA PRO A 118 58.40 12.26 -14.62
C PRO A 118 56.95 12.04 -15.04
N ASP A 119 56.72 11.70 -16.31
CA ASP A 119 55.38 11.46 -16.88
C ASP A 119 54.61 10.37 -16.12
N ASP A 120 55.30 9.30 -15.70
CA ASP A 120 54.73 8.19 -14.93
C ASP A 120 54.11 8.63 -13.59
N LEU A 121 54.63 9.71 -12.99
CA LEU A 121 54.13 10.26 -11.73
C LEU A 121 53.15 11.42 -11.95
N ALA A 122 53.24 12.11 -13.09
CA ALA A 122 52.40 13.26 -13.41
C ALA A 122 50.90 12.93 -13.46
N ILE A 123 50.55 11.69 -13.83
CA ILE A 123 49.17 11.21 -13.88
C ILE A 123 48.53 11.04 -12.49
N TYR A 124 49.32 11.03 -11.41
CA TYR A 124 48.84 10.87 -10.03
C TYR A 124 48.74 12.20 -9.29
N SER A 125 48.28 13.25 -9.97
CA SER A 125 48.01 14.57 -9.40
C SER A 125 49.20 15.23 -8.69
N PHE A 126 50.44 14.85 -9.05
CA PHE A 126 51.66 15.24 -8.34
C PHE A 126 51.73 16.75 -8.05
N LYS A 127 51.50 17.60 -9.06
CA LYS A 127 51.57 19.06 -8.89
C LYS A 127 50.49 19.59 -7.95
N ALA A 128 49.29 19.03 -8.01
CA ALA A 128 48.20 19.40 -7.09
C ALA A 128 48.55 19.01 -5.64
N THR A 129 49.04 17.78 -5.41
CA THR A 129 49.47 17.32 -4.09
C THR A 129 50.63 18.16 -3.54
N LEU A 130 51.58 18.53 -4.40
CA LEU A 130 52.68 19.42 -4.01
C LEU A 130 52.19 20.82 -3.62
N ILE A 131 51.23 21.38 -4.38
CA ILE A 131 50.57 22.65 -4.04
C ILE A 131 49.89 22.54 -2.68
N GLU A 132 49.14 21.48 -2.38
CA GLU A 132 48.47 21.30 -1.08
C GLU A 132 49.46 21.28 0.09
N LYS A 133 50.56 20.53 -0.04
CA LYS A 133 51.60 20.45 1.00
C LYS A 133 52.28 21.81 1.25
N LEU A 134 52.53 22.57 0.19
CA LEU A 134 53.15 23.90 0.30
C LEU A 134 52.17 25.01 0.66
N GLN A 135 50.87 24.85 0.38
CA GLN A 135 49.83 25.85 0.64
C GLN A 135 49.75 26.21 2.12
N GLY A 136 50.04 25.27 3.03
CA GLY A 136 50.10 25.52 4.48
C GLY A 136 51.07 26.63 4.88
N LEU A 137 52.15 26.83 4.11
CA LEU A 137 53.16 27.85 4.37
C LEU A 137 52.61 29.26 4.13
N THR A 138 51.69 29.45 3.18
CA THR A 138 51.14 30.77 2.78
C THR A 138 50.48 31.54 3.93
N LYS A 139 49.91 30.84 4.92
CA LYS A 139 49.18 31.46 6.04
C LYS A 139 50.04 32.34 6.94
N GLY A 140 51.35 32.08 7.02
CA GLY A 140 52.30 32.82 7.86
C GLY A 140 52.85 34.11 7.26
N PHE A 141 52.51 34.42 6.00
CA PHE A 141 53.14 35.49 5.22
C PHE A 141 52.21 36.67 4.93
N ILE A 142 51.03 36.75 5.56
CA ILE A 142 50.11 37.89 5.43
C ILE A 142 50.85 39.21 5.74
N GLY A 143 50.93 40.10 4.76
CA GLY A 143 51.63 41.39 4.84
C GLY A 143 53.13 41.35 4.50
N LYS A 144 53.65 40.23 3.98
CA LYS A 144 55.01 40.10 3.43
C LYS A 144 55.02 40.18 1.90
N SER A 145 56.19 40.35 1.29
CA SER A 145 56.29 40.41 -0.17
C SER A 145 56.09 39.01 -0.81
N PRO A 146 55.60 38.92 -2.06
CA PRO A 146 55.59 37.65 -2.79
C PRO A 146 56.96 36.97 -2.90
N GLU A 147 58.05 37.75 -2.95
CA GLU A 147 59.44 37.25 -2.95
C GLU A 147 59.79 36.51 -1.65
N ASP A 148 59.31 36.99 -0.49
CA ASP A 148 59.49 36.31 0.80
C ASP A 148 58.76 34.95 0.84
N VAL A 149 57.67 34.84 0.09
CA VAL A 149 56.85 33.62 -0.03
C VAL A 149 57.50 32.62 -0.98
N GLU A 150 58.03 33.06 -2.12
CA GLU A 150 58.80 32.23 -3.04
C GLU A 150 60.05 31.64 -2.37
N GLN A 151 60.80 32.44 -1.60
CA GLN A 151 61.95 31.95 -0.84
C GLN A 151 61.55 30.92 0.23
N ALA A 152 60.37 31.09 0.84
CA ALA A 152 59.85 30.13 1.80
C ALA A 152 59.46 28.81 1.13
N PHE A 153 58.89 28.85 -0.08
CA PHE A 153 58.65 27.64 -0.87
C PHE A 153 59.95 26.96 -1.26
N ALA A 154 60.95 27.70 -1.75
CA ALA A 154 62.28 27.16 -2.10
C ALA A 154 62.97 26.46 -0.91
N ASN A 155 62.78 26.95 0.32
CA ASN A 155 63.37 26.34 1.50
C ASN A 155 62.63 25.08 1.99
N ASN A 156 61.41 24.80 1.52
CA ASN A 156 60.57 23.69 1.97
C ASN A 156 60.16 22.72 0.85
N ILE A 157 60.43 23.08 -0.41
CA ILE A 157 60.03 22.30 -1.58
C ILE A 157 60.69 20.93 -1.58
N GLU A 158 61.96 20.78 -1.17
CA GLU A 158 62.63 19.48 -1.20
C GLU A 158 61.89 18.42 -0.37
N GLN A 159 61.52 18.75 0.87
CA GLN A 159 60.78 17.84 1.74
C GLN A 159 59.36 17.59 1.24
N ALA A 160 58.64 18.64 0.83
CA ALA A 160 57.28 18.51 0.31
C ALA A 160 57.25 17.68 -0.99
N PHE A 161 58.21 17.91 -1.88
CA PHE A 161 58.40 17.20 -3.13
C PHE A 161 58.75 15.74 -2.89
N LYS A 162 59.67 15.45 -1.96
CA LYS A 162 60.02 14.07 -1.57
C LYS A 162 58.78 13.31 -1.08
N GLU A 163 58.00 13.90 -0.19
CA GLU A 163 56.77 13.28 0.30
C GLU A 163 55.75 13.04 -0.81
N THR A 164 55.55 14.02 -1.69
CA THR A 164 54.68 13.86 -2.87
C THR A 164 55.19 12.78 -3.81
N ALA A 165 56.51 12.71 -4.05
CA ALA A 165 57.10 11.69 -4.90
C ALA A 165 56.93 10.29 -4.31
N VAL A 166 57.09 10.12 -3.00
CA VAL A 166 56.80 8.84 -2.32
C VAL A 166 55.32 8.47 -2.48
N GLU A 167 54.40 9.40 -2.24
CA GLU A 167 52.95 9.17 -2.34
C GLU A 167 52.51 8.78 -3.77
N CYS A 168 52.94 9.53 -4.78
CA CYS A 168 52.67 9.21 -6.18
C CYS A 168 53.36 7.90 -6.60
N SER A 169 54.55 7.59 -6.05
CA SER A 169 55.24 6.33 -6.33
C SER A 169 54.53 5.13 -5.71
N TYR A 170 53.88 5.29 -4.55
CA TYR A 170 52.98 4.26 -4.01
C TYR A 170 51.79 3.99 -4.92
N ALA A 171 51.14 5.05 -5.41
CA ALA A 171 50.03 4.91 -6.34
C ALA A 171 50.48 4.20 -7.64
N TYR A 172 51.63 4.59 -8.17
CA TYR A 172 52.23 3.93 -9.33
C TYR A 172 52.59 2.46 -9.05
N ALA A 173 53.24 2.17 -7.91
CA ALA A 173 53.57 0.82 -7.50
C ALA A 173 52.34 -0.08 -7.36
N GLN A 174 51.23 0.45 -6.83
CA GLN A 174 49.97 -0.27 -6.73
C GLN A 174 49.41 -0.68 -8.10
N THR A 175 49.62 0.14 -9.14
CA THR A 175 49.28 -0.20 -10.53
C THR A 175 50.24 -1.24 -11.11
N VAL A 176 51.55 -1.08 -10.87
CA VAL A 176 52.58 -2.00 -11.39
C VAL A 176 52.41 -3.41 -10.80
N TYR A 177 52.07 -3.52 -9.52
CA TYR A 177 51.96 -4.79 -8.80
C TYR A 177 50.51 -5.27 -8.57
N ALA A 178 49.56 -4.74 -9.35
CA ALA A 178 48.14 -5.07 -9.19
C ALA A 178 47.87 -6.59 -9.32
N ASP A 179 48.52 -7.26 -10.27
CA ASP A 179 48.36 -8.70 -10.50
C ASP A 179 48.86 -9.52 -9.31
N SER A 180 50.06 -9.20 -8.79
CA SER A 180 50.64 -9.87 -7.61
C SER A 180 49.80 -9.68 -6.35
N LEU A 181 49.07 -8.56 -6.24
CA LEU A 181 48.23 -8.23 -5.08
C LEU A 181 46.76 -8.63 -5.26
N SER A 182 46.36 -9.12 -6.43
CA SER A 182 44.97 -9.46 -6.76
C SER A 182 44.33 -10.51 -5.83
N GLY A 183 45.15 -11.40 -5.26
CA GLY A 183 44.73 -12.39 -4.26
C GLY A 183 44.42 -11.81 -2.87
N TYR A 184 44.73 -10.53 -2.64
CA TYR A 184 44.63 -9.87 -1.33
C TYR A 184 43.83 -8.55 -1.45
N PRO A 185 42.53 -8.62 -1.79
CA PRO A 185 41.74 -7.47 -2.23
C PRO A 185 41.55 -6.37 -1.16
N GLU A 186 41.79 -6.68 0.11
CA GLU A 186 41.72 -5.74 1.23
C GLU A 186 43.06 -5.07 1.55
N TYR A 187 44.17 -5.55 0.98
CA TYR A 187 45.49 -4.99 1.24
C TYR A 187 45.80 -3.79 0.33
N ARG A 188 46.41 -2.73 0.89
CA ARG A 188 46.84 -1.53 0.17
C ARG A 188 48.26 -1.16 0.56
N LEU A 189 49.14 -0.95 -0.43
CA LEU A 189 50.56 -0.65 -0.17
C LEU A 189 50.76 0.62 0.67
N ALA A 190 49.98 1.66 0.41
CA ALA A 190 50.10 2.95 1.12
C ALA A 190 49.63 2.90 2.58
N GLU A 191 48.87 1.87 2.98
CA GLU A 191 48.33 1.70 4.33
C GLU A 191 49.20 0.81 5.22
N ASP A 192 50.15 0.08 4.61
CA ASP A 192 51.08 -0.80 5.32
C ASP A 192 52.13 0.04 6.05
N LYS A 193 52.09 0.03 7.39
CA LYS A 193 52.97 0.87 8.22
C LYS A 193 54.39 0.33 8.25
N THR A 194 54.56 -0.98 8.10
CA THR A 194 55.87 -1.62 8.03
C THR A 194 56.59 -1.20 6.74
N LEU A 195 55.90 -1.26 5.61
CA LEU A 195 56.38 -0.83 4.30
C LEU A 195 56.59 0.69 4.25
N ALA A 196 55.66 1.48 4.80
CA ALA A 196 55.79 2.94 4.92
C ALA A 196 57.04 3.35 5.68
N LYS A 197 57.35 2.65 6.77
CA LYS A 197 58.56 2.90 7.55
C LYS A 197 59.82 2.56 6.74
N LEU A 198 59.84 1.41 6.06
CA LEU A 198 60.99 0.98 5.26
C LEU A 198 61.28 1.96 4.11
N ILE A 199 60.25 2.34 3.35
CA ILE A 199 60.36 3.32 2.27
C ILE A 199 60.79 4.68 2.81
N LYS A 200 60.22 5.12 3.94
CA LYS A 200 60.63 6.38 4.58
C LYS A 200 62.10 6.35 4.98
N ASP A 201 62.57 5.30 5.63
CA ASP A 201 63.96 5.19 6.09
C ASP A 201 64.96 5.21 4.91
N LEU A 202 64.62 4.55 3.79
CA LEU A 202 65.44 4.54 2.58
C LEU A 202 65.43 5.88 1.84
N THR A 203 64.24 6.44 1.59
CA THR A 203 64.08 7.71 0.85
C THR A 203 64.51 8.94 1.69
N PHE A 204 64.57 8.84 3.01
CA PHE A 204 65.06 9.90 3.88
C PHE A 204 66.50 10.30 3.54
N THR A 205 67.32 9.34 3.13
CA THR A 205 68.74 9.55 2.81
C THR A 205 68.99 10.22 1.46
N LEU A 206 67.98 10.26 0.58
CA LEU A 206 68.07 10.90 -0.73
C LEU A 206 67.96 12.42 -0.58
N SER A 207 68.72 13.18 -1.35
CA SER A 207 68.67 14.64 -1.39
C SER A 207 68.62 15.13 -2.83
N GLU A 208 67.94 16.24 -3.07
CA GLU A 208 67.87 16.83 -4.39
C GLU A 208 69.24 17.41 -4.83
N ASP A 209 69.61 17.21 -6.10
CA ASP A 209 70.92 17.58 -6.66
C ASP A 209 70.85 18.68 -7.74
N GLY A 210 69.76 19.46 -7.76
CA GLY A 210 69.47 20.49 -8.75
C GLY A 210 68.51 20.07 -9.87
N ASP A 211 68.06 18.81 -9.90
CA ASP A 211 67.04 18.32 -10.84
C ASP A 211 65.94 17.49 -10.14
N TYR A 212 64.80 18.14 -9.87
CA TYR A 212 63.60 17.52 -9.32
C TYR A 212 63.07 16.33 -10.13
N SER A 213 63.29 16.28 -11.44
CA SER A 213 62.84 15.15 -12.28
C SER A 213 63.67 13.90 -12.03
N ASN A 214 65.00 14.05 -11.91
CA ASN A 214 65.89 12.94 -11.54
C ASN A 214 65.64 12.50 -10.11
N PHE A 215 65.48 13.45 -9.19
CA PHE A 215 65.17 13.17 -7.80
C PHE A 215 63.87 12.38 -7.62
N ALA A 216 62.81 12.77 -8.34
CA ALA A 216 61.56 12.01 -8.36
C ALA A 216 61.74 10.59 -8.94
N THR A 217 62.60 10.43 -9.94
CA THR A 217 62.90 9.12 -10.55
C THR A 217 63.64 8.22 -9.56
N GLU A 218 64.65 8.74 -8.86
CA GLU A 218 65.40 8.00 -7.85
C GLU A 218 64.50 7.55 -6.68
N ILE A 219 63.60 8.43 -6.22
CA ILE A 219 62.59 8.08 -5.21
C ILE A 219 61.66 6.99 -5.74
N LYS A 220 61.13 7.14 -6.97
CA LYS A 220 60.24 6.16 -7.60
C LYS A 220 60.88 4.79 -7.70
N ASP A 221 62.10 4.72 -8.20
CA ASP A 221 62.82 3.46 -8.39
C ASP A 221 63.12 2.79 -7.04
N THR A 222 63.51 3.59 -6.03
CA THR A 222 63.68 3.12 -4.65
C THR A 222 62.37 2.54 -4.08
N VAL A 223 61.24 3.23 -4.29
CA VAL A 223 59.92 2.76 -3.86
C VAL A 223 59.54 1.46 -4.57
N LEU A 224 59.68 1.38 -5.89
CA LEU A 224 59.32 0.20 -6.68
C LEU A 224 60.17 -1.02 -6.36
N GLU A 225 61.47 -0.84 -6.14
CA GLU A 225 62.38 -1.91 -5.72
C GLU A 225 62.03 -2.39 -4.31
N THR A 226 61.77 -1.45 -3.38
CA THR A 226 61.37 -1.80 -2.02
C THR A 226 60.04 -2.55 -1.99
N VAL A 227 59.04 -2.09 -2.75
CA VAL A 227 57.75 -2.78 -2.90
C VAL A 227 57.93 -4.16 -3.51
N ARG A 228 58.76 -4.30 -4.56
CA ARG A 228 59.05 -5.59 -5.19
C ARG A 228 59.59 -6.59 -4.17
N ASN A 229 60.65 -6.19 -3.45
CA ASN A 229 61.31 -7.06 -2.49
C ASN A 229 60.33 -7.43 -1.37
N TYR A 230 59.55 -6.47 -0.88
CA TYR A 230 58.54 -6.69 0.15
C TYR A 230 57.44 -7.68 -0.29
N ILE A 231 56.97 -7.58 -1.54
CA ILE A 231 56.03 -8.52 -2.16
C ILE A 231 56.65 -9.90 -2.30
N ASN A 232 57.86 -10.00 -2.87
CA ASN A 232 58.54 -11.27 -3.10
C ASN A 232 58.79 -12.03 -1.79
N GLU A 233 59.14 -11.32 -0.72
CA GLU A 233 59.32 -11.93 0.59
C GLU A 233 58.02 -12.42 1.21
N ALA A 234 56.95 -11.61 1.16
CA ALA A 234 55.69 -11.99 1.77
C ALA A 234 55.00 -13.12 0.98
N ILE A 235 55.05 -13.09 -0.35
CA ILE A 235 54.26 -13.98 -1.21
C ILE A 235 55.12 -15.13 -1.79
N GLU A 236 56.25 -14.80 -2.43
CA GLU A 236 57.03 -15.73 -3.28
C GLU A 236 58.15 -16.48 -2.52
N LEU A 237 58.52 -16.04 -1.30
CA LEU A 237 59.56 -16.63 -0.44
C LEU A 237 60.98 -16.65 -1.06
N ASP A 238 61.31 -15.69 -1.93
CA ASP A 238 62.64 -15.60 -2.54
C ASP A 238 63.20 -14.17 -2.39
N GLY A 239 64.08 -13.94 -1.40
CA GLY A 239 64.61 -12.60 -1.11
C GLY A 239 65.43 -12.45 0.18
N THR A 240 66.15 -11.33 0.31
CA THR A 240 66.88 -10.92 1.53
C THR A 240 65.95 -10.07 2.41
N PRO A 241 65.84 -10.31 3.74
CA PRO A 241 64.59 -10.08 4.49
C PRO A 241 64.34 -8.64 4.99
N CYS A 242 63.07 -8.25 5.03
CA CYS A 242 62.50 -7.19 5.87
C CYS A 242 62.00 -7.73 7.24
N MET A 243 61.59 -9.00 7.33
CA MET A 243 61.31 -9.73 8.60
C MET A 243 61.70 -11.23 8.54
N GLY A 244 61.69 -11.86 7.35
CA GLY A 244 62.13 -13.26 7.12
C GLY A 244 61.16 -14.36 7.61
N ASP A 245 61.40 -15.60 7.21
CA ASP A 245 60.55 -16.77 7.55
C ASP A 245 60.46 -17.06 9.05
N ASP A 246 61.47 -16.64 9.81
CA ASP A 246 61.59 -16.82 11.26
C ASP A 246 60.85 -15.73 12.06
N ALA A 247 60.16 -14.81 11.39
CA ALA A 247 59.47 -13.71 12.03
C ALA A 247 58.31 -14.20 12.92
N THR A 248 58.33 -13.76 14.18
CA THR A 248 57.24 -13.95 15.16
C THR A 248 56.33 -12.71 15.26
N THR A 249 56.68 -11.63 14.57
CA THR A 249 55.85 -10.45 14.35
C THR A 249 55.62 -10.30 12.86
N LEU A 250 54.37 -10.42 12.40
CA LEU A 250 54.02 -10.34 10.99
C LEU A 250 53.85 -8.88 10.55
N SER A 251 54.35 -8.57 9.36
CA SER A 251 53.98 -7.35 8.65
C SER A 251 52.52 -7.37 8.20
N GLU A 252 51.96 -6.23 7.80
CA GLU A 252 50.57 -6.16 7.35
C GLU A 252 50.31 -7.01 6.09
N LEU A 253 51.23 -7.00 5.11
CA LEU A 253 51.15 -7.90 3.95
C LEU A 253 51.25 -9.38 4.35
N GLN A 254 52.21 -9.76 5.21
CA GLN A 254 52.33 -11.14 5.68
C GLN A 254 51.06 -11.61 6.40
N ARG A 255 50.44 -10.73 7.19
CA ARG A 255 49.16 -11.00 7.84
C ARG A 255 48.03 -11.19 6.82
N ALA A 256 47.97 -10.36 5.79
CA ALA A 256 46.98 -10.52 4.72
C ALA A 256 47.18 -11.85 3.97
N VAL A 257 48.43 -12.21 3.66
CA VAL A 257 48.79 -13.47 2.99
C VAL A 257 48.36 -14.68 3.81
N ILE A 258 48.78 -14.76 5.08
CA ILE A 258 48.43 -15.90 5.92
C ILE A 258 46.92 -15.98 6.21
N THR A 259 46.25 -14.84 6.36
CA THR A 259 44.79 -14.80 6.53
C THR A 259 44.11 -15.41 5.32
N GLN A 260 44.50 -15.02 4.12
CA GLN A 260 43.93 -15.56 2.88
C GLN A 260 44.29 -17.04 2.67
N GLU A 261 45.50 -17.48 3.03
CA GLU A 261 45.87 -18.90 2.95
C GLU A 261 45.08 -19.76 3.93
N ILE A 262 44.90 -19.31 5.18
CA ILE A 262 44.05 -20.00 6.16
C ILE A 262 42.59 -20.00 5.67
N ARG A 263 42.12 -18.88 5.11
CA ARG A 263 40.77 -18.78 4.53
C ARG A 263 40.57 -19.79 3.39
N ASN A 264 41.55 -19.91 2.48
CA ASN A 264 41.53 -20.91 1.40
C ASN A 264 41.61 -22.35 1.92
N LYS A 265 42.31 -22.60 3.03
CA LYS A 265 42.35 -23.92 3.70
C LYS A 265 41.04 -24.24 4.42
N ALA A 266 40.37 -23.23 4.99
CA ALA A 266 39.07 -23.40 5.62
C ALA A 266 38.00 -23.78 4.58
N THR A 267 38.15 -23.28 3.35
CA THR A 267 37.20 -23.57 2.28
C THR A 267 37.89 -23.64 0.93
N GLU A 268 37.92 -24.82 0.33
CA GLU A 268 38.33 -24.95 -1.09
C GLU A 268 37.38 -24.17 -2.03
N ASN A 269 36.13 -23.90 -1.59
CA ASN A 269 35.06 -23.29 -2.39
C ASN A 269 34.68 -21.84 -2.02
N GLY A 270 35.48 -21.18 -1.15
CA GLY A 270 35.28 -19.78 -0.78
C GLY A 270 34.38 -19.53 0.44
N VAL A 271 34.60 -18.37 1.08
CA VAL A 271 33.85 -17.91 2.25
C VAL A 271 32.70 -17.01 1.81
N PRO A 272 31.46 -17.26 2.25
CA PRO A 272 30.32 -16.40 1.93
C PRO A 272 30.50 -14.98 2.48
N LYS A 273 30.17 -13.98 1.65
CA LYS A 273 30.36 -12.56 1.98
C LYS A 273 29.68 -12.14 3.29
N ASP A 274 28.50 -12.70 3.57
CA ASP A 274 27.68 -12.33 4.73
C ASP A 274 28.24 -12.80 6.08
N ILE A 275 29.18 -13.75 6.05
CA ILE A 275 29.86 -14.28 7.25
C ILE A 275 31.38 -14.09 7.19
N ALA A 276 31.91 -13.45 6.14
CA ALA A 276 33.34 -13.27 5.94
C ALA A 276 34.00 -12.57 7.14
N ASP A 277 33.36 -11.54 7.68
CA ASP A 277 33.87 -10.81 8.85
C ASP A 277 33.92 -11.67 10.14
N LEU A 278 32.98 -12.61 10.31
CA LEU A 278 33.01 -13.55 11.44
C LEU A 278 34.17 -14.54 11.30
N VAL A 279 34.35 -15.07 10.09
CA VAL A 279 35.45 -15.98 9.76
C VAL A 279 36.79 -15.27 9.94
N ASP A 280 36.92 -14.04 9.47
CA ASP A 280 38.15 -13.25 9.58
C ASP A 280 38.50 -12.89 11.01
N SER A 281 37.50 -12.53 11.81
CA SER A 281 37.69 -12.30 13.24
C SER A 281 38.27 -13.55 13.91
N GLU A 282 37.77 -14.74 13.59
CA GLU A 282 38.25 -15.97 14.20
C GLU A 282 39.63 -16.39 13.68
N ILE A 283 39.88 -16.27 12.36
CA ILE A 283 41.21 -16.50 11.77
C ILE A 283 42.24 -15.55 12.41
N ASN A 284 41.90 -14.28 12.63
CA ASN A 284 42.80 -13.33 13.28
C ASN A 284 43.12 -13.71 14.74
N LYS A 285 42.13 -14.21 15.50
CA LYS A 285 42.38 -14.76 16.84
C LYS A 285 43.28 -15.98 16.77
N LEU A 286 43.07 -16.87 15.81
CA LEU A 286 43.89 -18.06 15.60
C LEU A 286 45.34 -17.69 15.26
N ILE A 287 45.58 -16.79 14.30
CA ILE A 287 46.91 -16.29 13.94
C ILE A 287 47.59 -15.70 15.18
N THR A 288 46.89 -14.86 15.93
CA THR A 288 47.43 -14.23 17.15
C THR A 288 47.82 -15.27 18.20
N LYS A 289 46.96 -16.27 18.40
CA LYS A 289 47.24 -17.41 19.31
C LYS A 289 48.46 -18.19 18.85
N LEU A 290 48.57 -18.56 17.58
CA LEU A 290 49.70 -19.34 17.06
C LEU A 290 51.03 -18.56 17.13
N LEU A 291 51.02 -17.26 16.80
CA LEU A 291 52.20 -16.39 16.99
C LEU A 291 52.61 -16.31 18.47
N SER A 292 51.65 -16.23 19.40
CA SER A 292 51.95 -16.23 20.84
C SER A 292 52.56 -17.55 21.34
N GLN A 293 52.37 -18.64 20.58
CA GLN A 293 52.99 -19.94 20.83
C GLN A 293 54.38 -20.07 20.19
N GLY A 294 54.88 -18.99 19.58
CA GLY A 294 56.20 -18.95 18.94
C GLY A 294 56.24 -19.47 17.52
N LYS A 295 55.08 -19.67 16.86
CA LYS A 295 55.04 -20.06 15.45
C LYS A 295 55.56 -18.93 14.56
N THR A 296 56.40 -19.27 13.60
CA THR A 296 56.95 -18.32 12.63
C THR A 296 56.04 -18.16 11.41
N TYR A 297 56.26 -17.12 10.61
CA TYR A 297 55.51 -16.90 9.37
C TYR A 297 55.53 -18.12 8.44
N GLY A 298 56.72 -18.69 8.19
CA GLY A 298 56.87 -19.87 7.34
C GLY A 298 56.16 -21.10 7.91
N GLU A 299 56.22 -21.29 9.24
CA GLU A 299 55.50 -22.39 9.89
C GLU A 299 53.99 -22.27 9.69
N LEU A 300 53.41 -21.08 9.88
CA LEU A 300 51.96 -20.85 9.71
C LEU A 300 51.46 -21.24 8.32
N ARG A 301 52.20 -20.88 7.25
CA ARG A 301 51.85 -21.22 5.86
C ARG A 301 51.85 -22.73 5.59
N SER A 302 52.68 -23.47 6.33
CA SER A 302 52.81 -24.93 6.18
C SER A 302 51.79 -25.76 6.97
N LEU A 303 51.06 -25.15 7.92
CA LEU A 303 50.11 -25.88 8.77
C LEU A 303 48.94 -26.46 7.96
N THR A 304 48.56 -27.70 8.26
CA THR A 304 47.36 -28.33 7.67
C THR A 304 46.08 -27.79 8.33
N VAL A 305 44.92 -28.15 7.77
CA VAL A 305 43.61 -27.86 8.39
C VAL A 305 43.52 -28.41 9.81
N GLU A 306 44.04 -29.62 10.04
CA GLU A 306 44.07 -30.29 11.35
C GLU A 306 44.98 -29.53 12.33
N ASP A 307 46.18 -29.13 11.89
CA ASP A 307 47.11 -28.35 12.71
C ASP A 307 46.57 -26.98 13.13
N LEU A 308 45.72 -26.38 12.29
CA LEU A 308 45.09 -25.08 12.53
C LEU A 308 43.88 -25.18 13.46
N GLY A 309 43.26 -26.36 13.61
CA GLY A 309 42.06 -26.55 14.43
C GLY A 309 40.86 -25.72 13.94
N ILE A 310 40.71 -25.55 12.62
CA ILE A 310 39.68 -24.71 11.99
C ILE A 310 38.38 -25.48 11.69
N GLU A 311 38.16 -26.62 12.33
CA GLU A 311 37.00 -27.51 12.13
C GLU A 311 35.68 -26.77 12.32
N ASN A 312 35.57 -25.93 13.36
CA ASN A 312 34.39 -25.11 13.61
C ASN A 312 34.16 -24.06 12.51
N ILE A 313 35.22 -23.47 11.96
CA ILE A 313 35.10 -22.51 10.85
C ILE A 313 34.57 -23.24 9.60
N ASN A 314 35.10 -24.44 9.31
CA ASN A 314 34.67 -25.24 8.17
C ASN A 314 33.21 -25.66 8.31
N LEU A 315 32.81 -26.14 9.49
CA LEU A 315 31.42 -26.49 9.77
C LEU A 315 30.51 -25.27 9.65
N ALA A 316 30.94 -24.11 10.14
CA ALA A 316 30.14 -22.89 10.07
C ALA A 316 29.88 -22.45 8.62
N ILE A 317 30.89 -22.54 7.77
CA ILE A 317 30.76 -22.19 6.35
C ILE A 317 29.94 -23.24 5.60
N GLU A 318 30.13 -24.52 5.91
CA GLU A 318 29.33 -25.60 5.35
C GLU A 318 27.85 -25.46 5.73
N CYS A 319 27.54 -25.18 7.00
CA CYS A 319 26.20 -24.89 7.47
C CYS A 319 25.62 -23.65 6.76
N TYR A 320 26.39 -22.55 6.67
CA TYR A 320 25.92 -21.36 5.98
C TYR A 320 25.58 -21.67 4.51
N ASN A 321 26.48 -22.31 3.77
CA ASN A 321 26.23 -22.68 2.37
C ASN A 321 25.06 -23.65 2.20
N THR A 322 24.85 -24.55 3.17
CA THR A 322 23.73 -25.50 3.15
C THR A 322 22.40 -24.78 3.35
N TYR A 323 22.33 -23.80 4.26
CA TYR A 323 21.08 -23.18 4.69
C TYR A 323 20.81 -21.80 4.09
N ALA A 324 21.81 -21.10 3.55
CA ALA A 324 21.67 -19.74 3.01
C ALA A 324 20.65 -19.63 1.87
N ASP A 325 20.51 -20.68 1.05
CA ASP A 325 19.60 -20.68 -0.09
C ASP A 325 18.29 -21.42 0.23
N ILE A 326 17.39 -20.76 0.95
CA ILE A 326 16.00 -21.21 1.08
C ILE A 326 15.23 -21.01 -0.25
N THR A 327 15.72 -20.11 -1.11
CA THR A 327 15.16 -19.76 -2.42
C THR A 327 15.44 -20.76 -3.54
N ALA A 328 16.03 -21.92 -3.26
CA ALA A 328 15.97 -23.08 -4.15
C ALA A 328 14.52 -23.60 -4.24
N THR A 329 13.68 -22.77 -4.86
CA THR A 329 12.32 -23.03 -5.26
C THR A 329 12.29 -24.33 -6.02
N THR A 330 11.23 -25.09 -5.76
CA THR A 330 10.62 -26.00 -6.73
C THR A 330 11.00 -25.65 -8.17
N ASP A 331 11.95 -26.39 -8.74
CA ASP A 331 11.94 -26.61 -10.18
C ASP A 331 10.51 -27.04 -10.56
N ASP A 332 10.07 -26.77 -11.79
CA ASP A 332 8.79 -27.16 -12.40
C ASP A 332 8.43 -28.68 -12.29
N THR A 333 9.21 -29.45 -11.54
CA THR A 333 9.10 -30.88 -11.24
C THR A 333 8.64 -31.22 -9.82
N GLY A 334 8.46 -30.25 -8.91
CA GLY A 334 7.84 -30.49 -7.58
C GLY A 334 8.75 -31.12 -6.53
N ALA A 335 10.08 -31.03 -6.68
CA ALA A 335 11.03 -31.41 -5.63
C ALA A 335 11.42 -30.17 -4.81
N ALA A 336 10.71 -29.90 -3.71
CA ALA A 336 11.15 -28.90 -2.75
C ALA A 336 12.51 -29.26 -2.12
N SER A 337 13.33 -28.24 -1.82
CA SER A 337 14.54 -28.38 -1.01
C SER A 337 14.21 -29.06 0.33
N GLY A 338 15.16 -29.79 0.92
CA GLY A 338 14.96 -30.43 2.22
C GLY A 338 14.51 -29.43 3.29
N ILE A 339 15.10 -28.23 3.26
CA ILE A 339 14.80 -27.12 4.16
C ILE A 339 13.36 -26.64 4.02
N TYR A 340 12.85 -26.46 2.79
CA TYR A 340 11.46 -26.08 2.58
C TYR A 340 10.49 -27.15 3.08
N LYS A 341 10.77 -28.45 2.85
CA LYS A 341 9.92 -29.53 3.37
C LYS A 341 9.85 -29.51 4.88
N GLU A 342 10.99 -29.31 5.53
CA GLU A 342 11.06 -29.21 6.98
C GLU A 342 10.38 -27.95 7.51
N LEU A 343 10.40 -26.84 6.78
CA LEU A 343 9.60 -25.64 7.08
C LEU A 343 8.10 -25.90 6.91
N VAL A 344 7.67 -26.61 5.85
CA VAL A 344 6.27 -27.02 5.66
C VAL A 344 5.80 -27.91 6.80
N GLU A 345 6.62 -28.88 7.22
CA GLU A 345 6.31 -29.74 8.36
C GLU A 345 6.27 -28.95 9.67
N ALA A 346 7.18 -28.00 9.85
CA ALA A 346 7.31 -27.21 11.07
C ALA A 346 6.31 -26.05 11.18
N LEU A 347 5.78 -25.52 10.09
CA LEU A 347 4.99 -24.27 10.09
C LEU A 347 3.72 -24.35 9.23
N GLY A 348 3.58 -25.35 8.37
CA GLY A 348 2.52 -25.43 7.38
C GLY A 348 2.90 -24.79 6.04
N LYS A 349 2.26 -25.27 4.97
CA LYS A 349 2.61 -24.91 3.59
C LYS A 349 2.48 -23.42 3.30
N ASP A 350 1.38 -22.80 3.73
CA ASP A 350 1.13 -21.37 3.46
C ASP A 350 2.23 -20.47 4.05
N ILE A 351 2.84 -20.90 5.16
CA ILE A 351 3.90 -20.15 5.86
C ILE A 351 5.24 -20.39 5.19
N ALA A 352 5.55 -21.64 4.86
CA ALA A 352 6.74 -21.98 4.09
C ALA A 352 6.73 -21.29 2.71
N ASP A 353 5.57 -21.18 2.07
CA ASP A 353 5.40 -20.47 0.79
C ASP A 353 5.71 -18.97 0.92
N ALA A 354 5.19 -18.31 1.97
CA ALA A 354 5.48 -16.90 2.24
C ALA A 354 6.96 -16.64 2.56
N PHE A 355 7.63 -17.60 3.21
CA PHE A 355 9.07 -17.52 3.52
C PHE A 355 9.94 -17.47 2.24
N VAL A 356 9.53 -18.18 1.19
CA VAL A 356 10.31 -18.32 -0.05
C VAL A 356 9.99 -17.23 -1.09
N THR A 357 8.81 -16.61 -1.04
CA THR A 357 8.28 -15.82 -2.16
C THR A 357 8.45 -14.32 -2.05
N ASP A 358 8.61 -13.74 -0.85
CA ASP A 358 8.27 -12.32 -0.66
C ASP A 358 9.44 -11.32 -0.59
N ASP A 359 10.72 -11.72 -0.71
CA ASP A 359 11.94 -10.88 -0.57
C ASP A 359 12.08 -10.07 0.76
N ILE A 360 10.99 -9.88 1.52
CA ILE A 360 10.84 -9.15 2.77
C ILE A 360 11.60 -9.84 3.93
N TRP A 361 11.89 -11.14 3.78
CA TRP A 361 12.33 -12.01 4.88
C TRP A 361 13.80 -12.39 4.87
N SER A 362 14.55 -11.99 3.82
CA SER A 362 15.97 -12.32 3.66
C SER A 362 16.82 -11.80 4.84
N GLU A 363 16.60 -10.55 5.30
CA GLU A 363 17.42 -9.97 6.36
C GLU A 363 17.30 -10.67 7.72
N ASP A 364 16.09 -11.03 8.16
CA ASP A 364 15.89 -11.70 9.44
C ASP A 364 16.35 -13.16 9.39
N TYR A 365 16.21 -13.82 8.24
CA TYR A 365 16.79 -15.14 8.04
C TYR A 365 18.33 -15.11 8.04
N THR A 366 18.94 -14.15 7.36
CA THR A 366 20.40 -13.94 7.39
C THR A 366 20.88 -13.67 8.82
N LYS A 367 20.13 -12.94 9.65
CA LYS A 367 20.46 -12.75 11.08
C LYS A 367 20.44 -14.07 11.87
N ILE A 368 19.42 -14.91 11.65
CA ILE A 368 19.33 -16.24 12.28
C ILE A 368 20.53 -17.10 11.88
N LEU A 369 20.82 -17.19 10.57
CA LEU A 369 21.97 -17.94 10.06
C LEU A 369 23.29 -17.44 10.64
N ARG A 370 23.46 -16.11 10.69
CA ARG A 370 24.66 -15.49 11.24
C ARG A 370 24.83 -15.79 12.73
N ASN A 371 23.76 -15.81 13.51
CA ASN A 371 23.79 -16.22 14.93
C ASN A 371 24.20 -17.70 15.08
N VAL A 372 23.60 -18.59 14.29
CA VAL A 372 23.97 -20.02 14.30
C VAL A 372 25.44 -20.22 13.90
N VAL A 373 25.92 -19.52 12.87
CA VAL A 373 27.34 -19.51 12.46
C VAL A 373 28.25 -19.05 13.60
N GLN A 374 27.88 -18.01 14.35
CA GLN A 374 28.65 -17.58 15.52
C GLN A 374 28.71 -18.67 16.60
N LYS A 375 27.60 -19.35 16.89
CA LYS A 375 27.54 -20.47 17.84
C LYS A 375 28.36 -21.69 17.39
N ILE A 376 28.43 -21.94 16.09
CA ILE A 376 29.32 -22.99 15.56
C ILE A 376 30.79 -22.58 15.77
N ILE A 377 31.14 -21.33 15.41
CA ILE A 377 32.51 -20.82 15.57
C ILE A 377 32.97 -20.88 17.05
N SER A 378 32.09 -20.53 18.00
CA SER A 378 32.40 -20.63 19.44
C SER A 378 32.48 -22.06 19.96
N GLY A 379 31.98 -23.05 19.20
CA GLY A 379 31.91 -24.45 19.60
C GLY A 379 30.67 -24.81 20.43
N ASP A 380 29.70 -23.90 20.54
CA ASP A 380 28.41 -24.18 21.20
C ASP A 380 27.53 -25.13 20.36
N ILE A 381 27.77 -25.17 19.05
CA ILE A 381 27.15 -26.09 18.10
C ILE A 381 28.23 -26.92 17.44
N ALA A 382 28.14 -28.24 17.57
CA ALA A 382 29.16 -29.17 17.11
C ALA A 382 28.80 -29.92 15.83
N THR A 383 27.53 -29.90 15.42
CA THR A 383 27.04 -30.67 14.26
C THR A 383 26.08 -29.85 13.40
N LYS A 384 25.88 -30.31 12.15
CA LYS A 384 24.87 -29.73 11.25
C LYS A 384 23.45 -29.91 11.75
N ASP A 385 23.16 -31.05 12.36
CA ASP A 385 21.82 -31.37 12.87
C ASP A 385 21.47 -30.42 14.03
N ASP A 386 22.42 -30.13 14.91
CA ASP A 386 22.25 -29.14 15.98
C ASP A 386 22.11 -27.72 15.43
N ALA A 387 22.86 -27.37 14.38
CA ALA A 387 22.74 -26.10 13.70
C ALA A 387 21.34 -25.91 13.10
N TRP A 388 20.80 -26.95 12.49
CA TRP A 388 19.44 -26.94 11.95
C TRP A 388 18.37 -26.85 13.04
N ALA A 389 18.51 -27.61 14.14
CA ALA A 389 17.60 -27.52 15.27
C ALA A 389 17.54 -26.10 15.86
N GLU A 390 18.68 -25.41 15.95
CA GLU A 390 18.77 -24.01 16.38
C GLU A 390 18.11 -23.06 15.38
N ILE A 391 18.36 -23.22 14.07
CA ILE A 391 17.71 -22.42 13.01
C ILE A 391 16.18 -22.54 13.12
N LYS A 392 15.67 -23.77 13.19
CA LYS A 392 14.24 -24.07 13.33
C LYS A 392 13.66 -23.41 14.57
N THR A 393 14.36 -23.51 15.70
CA THR A 393 13.96 -22.91 16.97
C THR A 393 13.85 -21.38 16.89
N GLN A 394 14.84 -20.71 16.28
CA GLN A 394 14.81 -19.25 16.12
C GLN A 394 13.75 -18.80 15.11
N ILE A 395 13.50 -19.56 14.05
CA ILE A 395 12.38 -19.29 13.11
C ILE A 395 11.05 -19.39 13.86
N MET A 396 10.83 -20.44 14.64
CA MET A 396 9.61 -20.62 15.46
C MET A 396 9.43 -19.49 16.48
N ALA A 397 10.51 -19.04 17.11
CA ALA A 397 10.49 -17.94 18.06
C ALA A 397 10.15 -16.59 17.43
N ASN A 398 10.54 -16.39 16.17
CA ASN A 398 10.29 -15.15 15.46
C ASN A 398 9.02 -15.18 14.61
N THR A 399 8.37 -16.33 14.42
CA THR A 399 7.15 -16.48 13.59
C THR A 399 6.07 -15.45 13.97
N THR A 400 5.88 -15.18 15.26
CA THR A 400 4.96 -14.15 15.75
C THR A 400 5.27 -12.74 15.21
N LYS A 401 6.53 -12.31 15.28
CA LYS A 401 6.97 -10.99 14.79
C LYS A 401 6.99 -10.92 13.27
N MET A 402 7.30 -12.06 12.64
CA MET A 402 7.37 -12.22 11.20
C MET A 402 5.99 -12.13 10.53
N TYR A 403 4.85 -12.20 11.24
CA TYR A 403 3.56 -12.31 10.57
C TYR A 403 2.41 -11.48 11.18
N GLU A 404 2.67 -10.46 12.01
CA GLU A 404 1.61 -9.67 12.67
C GLU A 404 0.54 -9.13 11.69
N ASN A 405 0.87 -8.95 10.39
CA ASN A 405 -0.09 -8.49 9.36
C ASN A 405 -0.70 -9.62 8.49
N LEU A 406 -0.10 -10.81 8.41
CA LEU A 406 -0.59 -11.91 7.55
C LEU A 406 -1.46 -12.91 8.32
N MET A 407 -1.32 -12.98 9.65
CA MET A 407 -2.06 -13.95 10.45
C MET A 407 -3.58 -13.71 10.48
N GLU A 408 -4.04 -12.49 10.19
CA GLU A 408 -5.49 -12.22 10.04
C GLU A 408 -6.10 -12.94 8.83
N THR A 409 -5.33 -13.23 7.79
CA THR A 409 -5.86 -13.87 6.57
C THR A 409 -5.77 -15.40 6.60
N LEU A 410 -4.96 -15.98 7.48
CA LEU A 410 -4.72 -17.42 7.55
C LEU A 410 -5.95 -18.19 8.07
N PRO A 411 -6.30 -19.38 7.53
CA PRO A 411 -7.34 -20.24 8.10
C PRO A 411 -7.08 -20.59 9.57
N VAL A 412 -8.13 -20.81 10.37
CA VAL A 412 -7.98 -21.15 11.81
C VAL A 412 -7.18 -22.44 12.00
N GLU A 413 -7.31 -23.41 11.09
CA GLU A 413 -6.54 -24.67 11.12
C GLU A 413 -5.02 -24.43 10.93
N THR A 414 -4.65 -23.50 10.06
CA THR A 414 -3.26 -23.07 9.90
C THR A 414 -2.75 -22.39 11.18
N LEU A 415 -3.56 -21.50 11.78
CA LEU A 415 -3.21 -20.83 13.04
C LEU A 415 -3.02 -21.82 14.22
N GLU A 416 -3.83 -22.87 14.30
CA GLU A 416 -3.65 -23.96 15.28
C GLU A 416 -2.34 -24.72 15.05
N THR A 417 -2.01 -25.01 13.80
CA THR A 417 -0.76 -25.70 13.44
C THR A 417 0.45 -24.91 13.89
N ILE A 418 0.48 -23.59 13.63
CA ILE A 418 1.53 -22.68 14.11
C ILE A 418 1.66 -22.76 15.62
N TYR A 419 0.56 -22.59 16.35
CA TYR A 419 0.56 -22.60 17.80
C TYR A 419 1.10 -23.93 18.36
N THR A 420 0.65 -25.05 17.79
CA THR A 420 1.06 -26.40 18.19
C THR A 420 2.56 -26.61 17.97
N ASN A 421 3.08 -26.14 16.84
CA ASN A 421 4.50 -26.28 16.51
C ASN A 421 5.38 -25.37 17.38
N GLN A 422 4.95 -24.14 17.69
CA GLN A 422 5.64 -23.27 18.66
C GLN A 422 5.63 -23.87 20.06
N GLN A 423 4.57 -24.58 20.45
CA GLN A 423 4.53 -25.33 21.71
C GLN A 423 5.51 -26.51 21.71
N ALA A 424 5.62 -27.24 20.60
CA ALA A 424 6.59 -28.32 20.45
C ALA A 424 8.03 -27.78 20.56
N GLY A 425 8.37 -26.71 19.84
CA GLY A 425 9.66 -26.04 19.94
C GLY A 425 9.96 -25.53 21.35
N ALA A 426 8.96 -24.96 22.04
CA ALA A 426 9.09 -24.57 23.44
C ALA A 426 9.36 -25.76 24.38
N THR A 427 8.87 -26.95 24.03
CA THR A 427 9.10 -28.18 24.82
C THR A 427 10.53 -28.70 24.62
N GLU A 428 11.06 -28.60 23.41
CA GLU A 428 12.44 -29.01 23.10
C GLU A 428 13.47 -28.11 23.80
N MET A 429 13.22 -26.79 23.88
CA MET A 429 14.13 -25.84 24.53
C MET A 429 14.03 -25.78 26.07
N ILE A 430 13.06 -26.47 26.69
CA ILE A 430 12.74 -26.23 28.11
C ILE A 430 13.85 -26.66 29.07
N ASP A 431 14.63 -27.65 28.67
CA ASP A 431 15.75 -28.18 29.46
C ASP A 431 16.98 -27.27 29.38
N ASP A 432 17.12 -26.50 28.29
CA ASP A 432 18.24 -25.59 28.04
C ASP A 432 17.96 -24.16 28.53
N ASP A 433 16.77 -23.62 28.24
CA ASP A 433 16.33 -22.29 28.67
C ASP A 433 14.83 -22.24 28.96
N LYS A 434 14.49 -22.54 30.21
CA LYS A 434 13.12 -22.55 30.72
C LYS A 434 12.40 -21.20 30.58
N ASP A 435 13.11 -20.08 30.72
CA ASP A 435 12.49 -18.76 30.66
C ASP A 435 12.18 -18.37 29.20
N ALA A 436 13.06 -18.72 28.27
CA ALA A 436 12.79 -18.61 26.83
C ALA A 436 11.62 -19.50 26.40
N ALA A 437 11.56 -20.75 26.88
CA ALA A 437 10.47 -21.69 26.63
C ALA A 437 9.10 -21.14 27.05
N ILE A 438 9.01 -20.64 28.28
CA ILE A 438 7.77 -20.07 28.82
C ILE A 438 7.36 -18.82 28.04
N LYS A 439 8.35 -17.98 27.68
CA LYS A 439 8.10 -16.78 26.88
C LYS A 439 7.56 -17.12 25.50
N LEU A 440 8.12 -18.12 24.82
CA LEU A 440 7.67 -18.57 23.51
C LEU A 440 6.19 -18.97 23.52
N ILE A 441 5.76 -19.75 24.51
CA ILE A 441 4.34 -20.18 24.64
C ILE A 441 3.42 -18.98 24.87
N ARG A 442 3.84 -18.00 25.69
CA ARG A 442 3.04 -16.80 25.97
C ARG A 442 2.91 -15.91 24.74
N ASP A 443 4.01 -15.68 24.04
CA ASP A 443 4.04 -14.86 22.83
C ASP A 443 3.18 -15.53 21.75
N ALA A 444 3.32 -16.85 21.54
CA ALA A 444 2.48 -17.64 20.64
C ALA A 444 0.98 -17.50 20.95
N ALA A 445 0.59 -17.67 22.22
CA ALA A 445 -0.81 -17.58 22.64
C ALA A 445 -1.40 -16.17 22.45
N ILE A 446 -0.64 -15.12 22.81
CA ILE A 446 -1.07 -13.72 22.62
C ILE A 446 -1.27 -13.43 21.14
N THR A 447 -0.36 -13.94 20.32
CA THR A 447 -0.35 -13.75 18.87
C THR A 447 -1.55 -14.39 18.21
N LEU A 448 -1.84 -15.64 18.55
CA LEU A 448 -3.04 -16.34 18.09
C LEU A 448 -4.30 -15.53 18.43
N CYS A 449 -4.42 -15.06 19.67
CA CYS A 449 -5.56 -14.25 20.08
C CYS A 449 -5.65 -12.92 19.31
N LYS A 450 -4.52 -12.25 19.06
CA LYS A 450 -4.50 -11.04 18.21
C LYS A 450 -4.98 -11.34 16.79
N ALA A 451 -4.47 -12.40 16.17
CA ALA A 451 -4.82 -12.81 14.82
C ALA A 451 -6.32 -13.13 14.69
N LEU A 452 -6.88 -13.84 15.67
CA LEU A 452 -8.31 -14.11 15.74
C LEU A 452 -9.12 -12.82 15.91
N ILE A 453 -8.71 -11.89 16.78
CA ILE A 453 -9.41 -10.61 16.94
C ILE A 453 -9.41 -9.80 15.63
N ALA A 454 -8.30 -9.80 14.91
CA ALA A 454 -8.17 -9.09 13.63
C ALA A 454 -9.06 -9.66 12.52
N LYS A 455 -9.41 -10.96 12.57
CA LYS A 455 -10.32 -11.60 11.61
C LYS A 455 -11.74 -11.06 11.59
N GLY A 456 -12.22 -10.52 12.72
CA GLY A 456 -13.56 -9.93 12.81
C GLY A 456 -14.24 -10.15 14.15
N ASP A 457 -15.40 -9.50 14.32
CA ASP A 457 -16.13 -9.43 15.59
C ASP A 457 -16.52 -10.80 16.16
N GLY A 458 -16.86 -11.77 15.30
CA GLY A 458 -17.21 -13.14 15.72
C GLY A 458 -16.05 -13.84 16.43
N TYR A 459 -14.86 -13.75 15.85
CA TYR A 459 -13.64 -14.32 16.43
C TYR A 459 -13.15 -13.54 17.66
N ALA A 460 -13.30 -12.21 17.65
CA ALA A 460 -12.99 -11.38 18.82
C ALA A 460 -13.85 -11.77 20.04
N GLN A 461 -15.15 -12.05 19.81
CA GLN A 461 -16.05 -12.52 20.86
C GLN A 461 -15.65 -13.90 21.41
N VAL A 462 -15.16 -14.82 20.56
CA VAL A 462 -14.64 -16.12 21.01
C VAL A 462 -13.47 -15.96 21.98
N VAL A 463 -12.51 -15.08 21.67
CA VAL A 463 -11.37 -14.81 22.56
C VAL A 463 -11.87 -14.25 23.89
N LYS A 464 -12.80 -13.28 23.84
CA LYS A 464 -13.40 -12.67 25.03
C LYS A 464 -14.19 -13.66 25.89
N ASP A 465 -14.93 -14.60 25.30
CA ASP A 465 -15.70 -15.61 26.04
C ASP A 465 -14.81 -16.55 26.85
N VAL A 466 -13.59 -16.83 26.37
CA VAL A 466 -12.68 -17.78 27.00
C VAL A 466 -11.73 -17.09 27.97
N PHE A 467 -11.19 -15.93 27.60
CA PHE A 467 -10.18 -15.22 28.36
C PHE A 467 -10.69 -14.00 29.13
N GLY A 468 -11.83 -13.43 28.74
CA GLY A 468 -12.30 -12.12 29.19
C GLY A 468 -11.68 -10.97 28.40
N ASP A 469 -11.93 -9.74 28.86
CA ASP A 469 -11.46 -8.51 28.18
C ASP A 469 -9.93 -8.34 28.21
N ASP A 470 -9.22 -8.94 29.17
CA ASP A 470 -7.75 -8.85 29.32
C ASP A 470 -7.07 -10.20 29.05
N TYR A 471 -7.17 -10.68 27.81
CA TYR A 471 -6.59 -11.97 27.41
C TYR A 471 -5.06 -11.99 27.57
N ALA A 472 -4.37 -10.91 27.18
CA ALA A 472 -2.92 -10.81 27.30
C ALA A 472 -2.46 -10.82 28.77
N GLY A 473 -3.18 -10.13 29.65
CA GLY A 473 -2.91 -10.16 31.09
C GLY A 473 -3.17 -11.53 31.72
N TYR A 474 -4.20 -12.26 31.27
CA TYR A 474 -4.40 -13.66 31.69
C TYR A 474 -3.22 -14.54 31.25
N ILE A 475 -2.82 -14.48 29.98
CA ILE A 475 -1.75 -15.31 29.43
C ILE A 475 -0.43 -15.06 30.16
N ASN A 476 -0.06 -13.78 30.36
CA ASN A 476 1.20 -13.41 31.00
C ASN A 476 1.29 -13.82 32.49
N LYS A 477 0.15 -13.99 33.18
CA LYS A 477 0.11 -14.37 34.61
C LYS A 477 0.03 -15.87 34.86
N ASN A 478 -0.24 -16.68 33.84
CA ASN A 478 -0.49 -18.11 34.00
C ASN A 478 0.67 -18.98 33.49
N LEU A 479 0.62 -20.25 33.88
CA LEU A 479 1.58 -21.28 33.45
C LEU A 479 1.16 -21.87 32.09
N PRO A 480 2.12 -22.38 31.29
CA PRO A 480 1.86 -22.97 29.97
C PRO A 480 0.68 -23.94 29.91
N GLY A 481 0.58 -24.88 30.86
CA GLY A 481 -0.54 -25.83 30.89
C GLY A 481 -1.92 -25.18 30.98
N SER A 482 -2.07 -24.10 31.76
CA SER A 482 -3.33 -23.35 31.88
C SER A 482 -3.62 -22.47 30.67
N ILE A 483 -2.58 -22.01 29.97
CA ILE A 483 -2.69 -21.26 28.72
C ILE A 483 -3.21 -22.22 27.62
N ASN A 484 -2.56 -23.36 27.44
CA ASN A 484 -2.89 -24.34 26.39
C ASN A 484 -4.34 -24.84 26.47
N ILE A 485 -4.85 -25.12 27.67
CA ILE A 485 -6.25 -25.54 27.85
C ILE A 485 -7.23 -24.49 27.29
N LYS A 486 -6.99 -23.21 27.58
CA LYS A 486 -7.85 -22.14 27.10
C LYS A 486 -7.64 -21.83 25.62
N ILE A 487 -6.41 -21.91 25.11
CA ILE A 487 -6.13 -21.75 23.69
C ILE A 487 -6.85 -22.82 22.87
N ASN A 488 -6.81 -24.09 23.30
CA ASN A 488 -7.56 -25.16 22.62
C ASN A 488 -9.07 -24.88 22.60
N ALA A 489 -9.63 -24.37 23.71
CA ALA A 489 -11.04 -23.96 23.76
C ALA A 489 -11.36 -22.78 22.83
N VAL A 490 -10.44 -21.82 22.68
CA VAL A 490 -10.56 -20.73 21.69
C VAL A 490 -10.53 -21.29 20.27
N LEU A 491 -9.59 -22.18 19.96
CA LEU A 491 -9.44 -22.77 18.63
C LEU A 491 -10.67 -23.60 18.21
N GLU A 492 -11.21 -24.45 19.10
CA GLU A 492 -12.44 -25.20 18.83
C GLU A 492 -13.63 -24.27 18.51
N LYS A 493 -13.79 -23.19 19.29
CA LYS A 493 -14.84 -22.19 19.07
C LYS A 493 -14.60 -21.39 17.78
N ALA A 494 -13.35 -21.01 17.49
CA ALA A 494 -13.00 -20.25 16.29
C ALA A 494 -13.21 -21.06 15.00
N LYS A 495 -12.86 -22.35 14.99
CA LYS A 495 -13.18 -23.28 13.88
C LYS A 495 -14.69 -23.38 13.63
N THR A 496 -15.47 -23.32 14.70
CA THR A 496 -16.94 -23.31 14.62
C THR A 496 -17.45 -22.04 13.95
N VAL A 497 -16.91 -20.86 14.31
CA VAL A 497 -17.21 -19.59 13.65
C VAL A 497 -16.83 -19.64 12.17
N GLU A 498 -15.62 -20.09 11.83
CA GLU A 498 -15.12 -20.16 10.45
C GLU A 498 -15.97 -21.06 9.54
N LYS A 499 -16.44 -22.19 10.08
CA LYS A 499 -17.39 -23.06 9.38
C LYS A 499 -18.72 -22.37 9.08
N TYR A 500 -19.22 -21.58 10.03
CA TYR A 500 -20.54 -20.97 9.94
C TYR A 500 -20.58 -19.64 9.16
N GLU A 501 -19.52 -18.83 9.21
CA GLU A 501 -19.44 -17.59 8.40
C GLU A 501 -19.41 -17.88 6.89
N ASN A 502 -18.78 -18.99 6.48
CA ASN A 502 -18.71 -19.43 5.08
C ASN A 502 -19.96 -20.20 4.61
N THR A 503 -20.99 -20.32 5.45
CA THR A 503 -22.21 -21.06 5.10
C THR A 503 -23.04 -20.26 4.10
N GLU A 504 -23.32 -20.83 2.93
CA GLU A 504 -24.23 -20.22 1.96
C GLU A 504 -25.71 -20.33 2.42
N LEU A 505 -26.42 -19.21 2.36
CA LEU A 505 -27.82 -19.10 2.75
C LEU A 505 -28.70 -18.74 1.55
N THR A 506 -29.87 -19.36 1.50
CA THR A 506 -30.99 -18.92 0.66
C THR A 506 -32.03 -18.21 1.53
N TRP A 507 -32.32 -16.95 1.20
CA TRP A 507 -33.31 -16.13 1.90
C TRP A 507 -34.64 -16.08 1.13
N THR A 508 -35.74 -16.14 1.87
CA THR A 508 -37.10 -15.98 1.31
C THR A 508 -37.84 -14.86 2.03
N ASN A 509 -38.77 -14.21 1.31
CA ASN A 509 -39.61 -13.11 1.78
C ASN A 509 -38.86 -11.86 2.26
N ILE A 510 -37.65 -11.62 1.75
CA ILE A 510 -36.93 -10.36 1.93
C ILE A 510 -36.90 -9.58 0.61
N SER A 511 -37.42 -8.36 0.64
CA SER A 511 -37.34 -7.38 -0.45
C SER A 511 -37.41 -5.97 0.14
N GLU A 512 -37.15 -4.95 -0.67
CA GLU A 512 -37.35 -3.56 -0.26
C GLU A 512 -38.83 -3.30 0.10
N PHE A 513 -39.06 -2.52 1.15
CA PHE A 513 -40.40 -2.19 1.61
C PHE A 513 -40.67 -0.70 1.51
N LYS A 514 -41.88 -0.35 1.07
CA LYS A 514 -42.41 1.00 1.17
C LYS A 514 -43.61 1.01 2.10
N LEU A 515 -43.64 1.93 3.06
CA LEU A 515 -44.69 2.07 4.07
C LEU A 515 -45.11 3.53 4.18
N ALA A 516 -46.41 3.78 4.36
CA ALA A 516 -46.88 5.12 4.72
C ALA A 516 -46.53 5.42 6.19
N PRO A 517 -46.37 6.70 6.56
CA PRO A 517 -46.12 7.11 7.94
C PRO A 517 -47.12 6.50 8.93
N ASN A 518 -46.63 6.12 10.11
CA ASN A 518 -47.40 5.49 11.20
C ASN A 518 -48.04 4.12 10.87
N LYS A 519 -47.76 3.51 9.72
CA LYS A 519 -48.24 2.16 9.39
C LYS A 519 -47.29 1.08 9.94
N THR A 520 -47.83 -0.11 10.16
CA THR A 520 -47.08 -1.29 10.61
C THR A 520 -47.23 -2.42 9.61
N LYS A 521 -46.16 -3.17 9.37
CA LYS A 521 -46.15 -4.38 8.54
C LYS A 521 -45.43 -5.51 9.26
N SER A 522 -45.98 -6.71 9.17
CA SER A 522 -45.36 -7.93 9.67
C SER A 522 -45.22 -8.94 8.56
N LEU A 523 -44.10 -9.66 8.52
CA LEU A 523 -43.82 -10.72 7.53
C LEU A 523 -42.92 -11.80 8.13
N ALA A 524 -43.06 -13.03 7.64
CA ALA A 524 -42.19 -14.15 8.02
C ALA A 524 -41.00 -14.23 7.07
N VAL A 525 -39.80 -13.98 7.61
CA VAL A 525 -38.51 -14.15 6.96
C VAL A 525 -38.01 -15.56 7.22
N THR A 526 -37.38 -16.19 6.22
CA THR A 526 -36.77 -17.51 6.42
C THR A 526 -35.45 -17.61 5.67
N ALA A 527 -34.41 -18.08 6.37
CA ALA A 527 -33.14 -18.47 5.80
C ALA A 527 -33.00 -20.00 5.86
N THR A 528 -32.45 -20.59 4.80
CA THR A 528 -32.10 -22.01 4.75
C THR A 528 -30.67 -22.16 4.30
N VAL A 529 -29.90 -23.02 4.96
CA VAL A 529 -28.57 -23.40 4.49
C VAL A 529 -28.70 -24.13 3.15
N THR A 530 -27.99 -23.65 2.13
CA THR A 530 -28.16 -24.09 0.73
C THR A 530 -27.90 -25.59 0.55
N ASP A 531 -26.95 -26.17 1.28
CA ASP A 531 -26.64 -27.60 1.24
C ASP A 531 -27.51 -28.47 2.18
N GLY A 532 -28.37 -27.85 3.00
CA GLY A 532 -29.25 -28.52 3.96
C GLY A 532 -28.55 -29.13 5.17
N SER A 533 -27.27 -28.83 5.41
CA SER A 533 -26.46 -29.44 6.49
C SER A 533 -26.92 -29.07 7.90
N ALA A 534 -27.61 -27.95 8.07
CA ALA A 534 -28.08 -27.46 9.37
C ALA A 534 -29.40 -26.68 9.26
N GLN A 535 -30.10 -26.56 10.39
CA GLN A 535 -31.35 -25.79 10.52
C GLN A 535 -31.07 -24.49 11.27
N VAL A 536 -31.63 -23.39 10.79
CA VAL A 536 -31.58 -22.08 11.46
C VAL A 536 -32.38 -22.14 12.75
N SER A 537 -31.74 -21.82 13.87
CA SER A 537 -32.34 -21.87 15.21
C SER A 537 -33.01 -20.55 15.61
N SER A 538 -32.51 -19.41 15.13
CA SER A 538 -33.11 -18.10 15.38
C SER A 538 -32.65 -17.02 14.39
N TYR A 539 -33.17 -15.80 14.55
CA TYR A 539 -32.85 -14.63 13.73
C TYR A 539 -32.56 -13.41 14.60
N GLU A 540 -31.77 -12.48 14.05
CA GLU A 540 -31.43 -11.21 14.67
C GLU A 540 -31.45 -10.09 13.60
N THR A 541 -31.77 -8.87 14.01
CA THR A 541 -31.70 -7.67 13.15
C THR A 541 -30.75 -6.63 13.72
N VAL A 542 -29.95 -6.02 12.85
CA VAL A 542 -29.09 -4.87 13.18
C VAL A 542 -29.43 -3.71 12.26
N VAL A 543 -29.74 -2.54 12.82
CA VAL A 543 -29.93 -1.31 12.05
C VAL A 543 -28.57 -0.77 11.65
N THR A 544 -28.33 -0.62 10.35
CA THR A 544 -27.05 -0.15 9.81
C THR A 544 -27.07 1.30 9.35
N ASP A 545 -28.24 1.84 8.99
CA ASP A 545 -28.40 3.23 8.58
C ASP A 545 -29.86 3.71 8.70
N GLY A 546 -30.06 5.01 8.94
CA GLY A 546 -31.37 5.64 9.00
C GLY A 546 -32.18 5.38 10.28
N SER A 547 -33.35 6.01 10.39
CA SER A 547 -34.22 5.94 11.58
C SER A 547 -35.71 6.08 11.28
N ALA A 548 -36.10 6.04 10.01
CA ALA A 548 -37.48 6.30 9.61
C ALA A 548 -38.49 5.23 10.07
N ALA A 549 -38.03 4.03 10.44
CA ALA A 549 -38.88 2.98 11.00
C ALA A 549 -38.14 2.19 12.09
N THR A 550 -38.88 1.59 13.02
CA THR A 550 -38.35 0.61 13.97
C THR A 550 -38.60 -0.79 13.47
N VAL A 551 -37.62 -1.67 13.60
CA VAL A 551 -37.66 -3.05 13.09
C VAL A 551 -37.30 -4.01 14.20
N GLU A 552 -38.15 -5.01 14.41
CA GLU A 552 -38.00 -6.06 15.42
C GLU A 552 -38.20 -7.42 14.74
N ILE A 553 -37.35 -8.40 15.02
CA ILE A 553 -37.53 -9.80 14.58
C ILE A 553 -37.60 -10.73 15.79
N ASP A 554 -38.53 -11.67 15.78
CA ASP A 554 -38.55 -12.74 16.79
C ASP A 554 -37.66 -13.93 16.40
N SER A 555 -37.44 -14.85 17.34
CA SER A 555 -36.63 -16.04 17.11
C SER A 555 -37.17 -16.97 16.01
N SER A 556 -38.43 -16.83 15.62
CA SER A 556 -39.06 -17.63 14.56
C SER A 556 -38.97 -16.97 13.18
N GLY A 557 -38.38 -15.77 13.09
CA GLY A 557 -38.22 -15.04 11.84
C GLY A 557 -39.40 -14.12 11.51
N ASN A 558 -40.31 -13.83 12.45
CA ASN A 558 -41.37 -12.86 12.21
C ASN A 558 -40.82 -11.44 12.38
N LEU A 559 -40.61 -10.76 11.26
CA LEU A 559 -40.13 -9.39 11.17
C LEU A 559 -41.31 -8.43 11.27
N THR A 560 -41.29 -7.52 12.24
CA THR A 560 -42.27 -6.45 12.44
C THR A 560 -41.61 -5.09 12.20
N ILE A 561 -42.17 -4.33 11.28
CA ILE A 561 -41.71 -3.01 10.86
C ILE A 561 -42.78 -1.99 11.25
N LYS A 562 -42.43 -1.00 12.05
CA LYS A 562 -43.30 0.13 12.41
C LYS A 562 -42.73 1.40 11.81
N ALA A 563 -43.41 1.95 10.80
CA ALA A 563 -43.02 3.22 10.19
C ALA A 563 -43.18 4.38 11.17
N GLY A 564 -42.20 5.26 11.20
CA GLY A 564 -42.22 6.50 11.96
C GLY A 564 -43.20 7.51 11.39
N LYS A 565 -43.18 8.72 11.97
CA LYS A 565 -44.08 9.81 11.62
C LYS A 565 -43.62 10.58 10.39
N ASP A 566 -42.30 10.59 10.16
CA ASP A 566 -41.63 11.38 9.15
C ASP A 566 -41.21 10.48 7.99
N GLU A 567 -41.15 11.06 6.78
CA GLU A 567 -40.62 10.38 5.62
C GLU A 567 -39.10 10.16 5.73
N GLY A 568 -38.60 9.10 5.11
CA GLY A 568 -37.19 8.77 5.10
C GLY A 568 -36.97 7.28 4.87
N SER A 569 -35.78 6.77 5.19
CA SER A 569 -35.48 5.35 5.09
C SER A 569 -34.77 4.81 6.33
N VAL A 570 -34.84 3.49 6.51
CA VAL A 570 -33.98 2.73 7.41
C VAL A 570 -33.47 1.50 6.67
N THR A 571 -32.20 1.19 6.91
CA THR A 571 -31.51 0.01 6.38
C THR A 571 -31.23 -0.94 7.54
N VAL A 572 -31.62 -2.19 7.37
CA VAL A 572 -31.47 -3.24 8.39
C VAL A 572 -30.82 -4.46 7.78
N GLU A 573 -29.89 -5.05 8.51
CA GLU A 573 -29.32 -6.37 8.20
C GLU A 573 -29.99 -7.43 9.07
N VAL A 574 -30.43 -8.51 8.43
CA VAL A 574 -31.01 -9.68 9.08
C VAL A 574 -29.99 -10.81 9.08
N TYR A 575 -29.67 -11.31 10.27
CA TYR A 575 -28.75 -12.42 10.49
C TYR A 575 -29.54 -13.70 10.79
N ALA A 576 -29.09 -14.82 10.24
CA ALA A 576 -29.53 -16.14 10.65
C ALA A 576 -28.58 -16.67 11.73
N ILE A 577 -29.12 -17.42 12.69
CA ILE A 577 -28.36 -17.97 13.81
C ILE A 577 -28.52 -19.49 13.84
N ILE A 578 -27.41 -20.21 14.00
CA ILE A 578 -27.36 -21.66 14.27
C ILE A 578 -26.58 -21.84 15.56
N ASP A 579 -27.15 -22.57 16.52
CA ASP A 579 -26.53 -22.84 17.82
C ASP A 579 -25.96 -21.59 18.55
N GLY A 580 -26.59 -20.43 18.36
CA GLY A 580 -26.20 -19.17 18.99
C GLY A 580 -25.13 -18.37 18.23
N VAL A 581 -24.69 -18.83 17.06
CA VAL A 581 -23.69 -18.17 16.21
C VAL A 581 -24.34 -17.64 14.94
N ARG A 582 -24.00 -16.41 14.52
CA ARG A 582 -24.41 -15.84 13.23
C ARG A 582 -23.82 -16.66 12.08
N VAL A 583 -24.63 -17.00 11.09
CA VAL A 583 -24.21 -17.84 9.97
C VAL A 583 -24.39 -17.13 8.63
N GLY A 584 -23.45 -17.36 7.72
CA GLY A 584 -23.46 -16.79 6.36
C GLY A 584 -23.48 -15.26 6.31
N LYS A 585 -23.71 -14.74 5.10
CA LYS A 585 -23.87 -13.28 4.90
C LYS A 585 -25.27 -12.82 5.34
N PRO A 586 -25.37 -11.69 6.06
CA PRO A 586 -26.67 -11.13 6.42
C PRO A 586 -27.41 -10.64 5.18
N GLN A 587 -28.73 -10.68 5.24
CA GLN A 587 -29.58 -10.12 4.19
C GLN A 587 -29.92 -8.66 4.53
N LYS A 588 -29.59 -7.76 3.61
CA LYS A 588 -29.89 -6.33 3.71
C LYS A 588 -31.30 -6.02 3.26
N ILE A 589 -32.01 -5.19 4.03
CA ILE A 589 -33.37 -4.72 3.77
C ILE A 589 -33.38 -3.19 3.83
N VAL A 590 -33.95 -2.56 2.80
CA VAL A 590 -34.22 -1.11 2.79
C VAL A 590 -35.72 -0.89 2.98
N ILE A 591 -36.08 -0.11 3.99
CA ILE A 591 -37.45 0.27 4.31
C ILE A 591 -37.57 1.77 4.08
N THR A 592 -38.44 2.17 3.16
CA THR A 592 -38.76 3.56 2.87
C THR A 592 -40.11 3.92 3.48
N VAL A 593 -40.12 4.99 4.28
CA VAL A 593 -41.33 5.63 4.78
C VAL A 593 -41.65 6.83 3.90
N ALA A 594 -42.77 6.81 3.21
CA ALA A 594 -43.21 7.88 2.32
C ALA A 594 -44.72 7.87 2.15
N GLU A 595 -45.33 9.04 2.01
CA GLU A 595 -46.75 9.17 1.76
C GLU A 595 -47.14 8.53 0.41
N PRO A 596 -48.30 7.85 0.33
CA PRO A 596 -48.85 7.37 -0.92
C PRO A 596 -49.10 8.52 -1.90
N LYS A 597 -48.67 8.36 -3.15
CA LYS A 597 -48.95 9.34 -4.20
C LYS A 597 -50.42 9.28 -4.58
N THR A 598 -51.18 10.34 -4.32
CA THR A 598 -52.56 10.52 -4.80
C THR A 598 -52.58 11.04 -6.25
N ILE A 599 -53.68 10.77 -6.98
CA ILE A 599 -53.92 11.35 -8.30
C ILE A 599 -54.61 12.71 -8.13
N ASP A 600 -53.94 13.76 -8.59
CA ASP A 600 -54.50 15.11 -8.68
C ASP A 600 -55.39 15.22 -9.93
N ALA A 601 -56.70 15.28 -9.71
CA ALA A 601 -57.69 15.39 -10.79
C ALA A 601 -57.54 16.65 -11.65
N ASN A 602 -56.80 17.68 -11.19
CA ASN A 602 -56.50 18.86 -12.00
C ASN A 602 -55.35 18.64 -13.00
N LYS A 603 -54.56 17.57 -12.82
CA LYS A 603 -53.43 17.22 -13.70
C LYS A 603 -53.72 16.03 -14.60
N ILE A 604 -54.60 15.14 -14.17
CA ILE A 604 -55.10 14.00 -14.94
C ILE A 604 -56.63 14.08 -14.85
N GLY A 605 -57.22 14.97 -15.64
CA GLY A 605 -58.65 15.27 -15.59
C GLY A 605 -59.44 14.68 -16.76
N SER A 606 -58.73 14.20 -17.79
CA SER A 606 -59.32 13.67 -19.02
C SER A 606 -58.58 12.43 -19.53
N ALA A 607 -59.26 11.63 -20.35
CA ALA A 607 -58.70 10.48 -21.04
C ALA A 607 -57.49 10.88 -21.93
N GLU A 608 -57.50 12.10 -22.49
CA GLU A 608 -56.39 12.62 -23.30
C GLU A 608 -55.10 12.81 -22.48
N ASP A 609 -55.20 13.16 -21.20
CA ASP A 609 -54.03 13.27 -20.31
C ASP A 609 -53.30 11.92 -20.12
N LEU A 610 -54.00 10.82 -20.41
CA LEU A 610 -53.49 9.44 -20.44
C LEU A 610 -53.17 8.94 -21.86
N GLY A 611 -53.34 9.77 -22.90
CA GLY A 611 -53.16 9.41 -24.30
C GLY A 611 -54.27 8.50 -24.85
N LEU A 612 -55.46 8.54 -24.24
CA LEU A 612 -56.64 7.76 -24.64
C LEU A 612 -57.67 8.67 -25.31
N SER A 613 -58.54 8.10 -26.15
CA SER A 613 -59.67 8.85 -26.72
C SER A 613 -60.72 9.14 -25.65
N HIS A 614 -61.39 10.30 -25.74
CA HIS A 614 -62.52 10.64 -24.85
C HIS A 614 -63.68 9.63 -24.92
N TYR A 615 -63.88 9.01 -26.08
CA TYR A 615 -64.97 8.07 -26.30
C TYR A 615 -64.45 6.75 -26.86
N ALA A 616 -65.08 5.66 -26.47
CA ALA A 616 -64.80 4.32 -26.95
C ALA A 616 -66.09 3.61 -27.35
N GLU A 617 -66.17 3.19 -28.61
CA GLU A 617 -67.40 2.64 -29.17
C GLU A 617 -67.33 1.11 -29.29
N ALA A 618 -68.45 0.47 -28.98
CA ALA A 618 -68.76 -0.92 -29.28
C ALA A 618 -69.99 -0.93 -30.18
N GLU A 619 -69.78 -1.20 -31.47
CA GLU A 619 -70.86 -1.29 -32.44
C GLU A 619 -71.20 -2.76 -32.73
N TRP A 620 -72.48 -3.08 -32.69
CA TRP A 620 -73.01 -4.34 -33.14
C TRP A 620 -74.07 -4.11 -34.21
N ARG A 621 -73.84 -4.67 -35.41
CA ARG A 621 -74.80 -4.68 -36.52
C ARG A 621 -75.25 -6.11 -36.78
N GLY A 622 -76.55 -6.38 -36.63
CA GLY A 622 -77.12 -7.64 -37.06
C GLY A 622 -77.19 -7.73 -38.60
N ASN A 623 -76.92 -8.91 -39.17
CA ASN A 623 -77.23 -9.18 -40.57
C ASN A 623 -78.75 -9.23 -40.74
N SER A 624 -79.35 -8.21 -41.34
CA SER A 624 -80.79 -8.12 -41.56
C SER A 624 -81.22 -8.84 -42.85
N THR A 625 -81.72 -10.07 -42.71
CA THR A 625 -82.72 -10.62 -43.64
C THR A 625 -83.82 -11.35 -42.86
N GLY A 626 -84.94 -10.67 -42.60
CA GLY A 626 -86.22 -11.33 -42.30
C GLY A 626 -86.83 -11.10 -40.90
N ASP A 627 -88.06 -10.61 -40.92
CA ASP A 627 -89.12 -10.61 -39.89
C ASP A 627 -88.86 -10.01 -38.49
N GLY A 628 -89.56 -8.91 -38.23
CA GLY A 628 -89.58 -8.12 -36.99
C GLY A 628 -90.20 -8.80 -35.76
N ASN A 629 -89.72 -9.99 -35.40
CA ASN A 629 -90.17 -10.74 -34.22
C ASN A 629 -89.42 -10.29 -32.95
N ILE A 630 -90.15 -10.07 -31.84
CA ILE A 630 -89.62 -9.61 -30.53
C ILE A 630 -88.46 -10.50 -30.02
N ARG A 631 -88.42 -11.80 -30.37
CA ARG A 631 -87.35 -12.72 -29.96
C ARG A 631 -85.98 -12.47 -30.59
N HIS A 632 -85.90 -11.81 -31.74
CA HIS A 632 -84.62 -11.47 -32.39
C HIS A 632 -83.95 -10.25 -31.75
N LYS A 633 -84.76 -9.42 -31.11
CA LYS A 633 -84.38 -8.17 -30.48
C LYS A 633 -83.65 -8.39 -29.15
N ASP A 634 -84.18 -9.23 -28.26
CA ASP A 634 -83.49 -9.60 -27.00
C ASP A 634 -82.08 -10.18 -27.24
N ARG A 635 -81.92 -11.02 -28.27
CA ARG A 635 -80.61 -11.61 -28.63
C ARG A 635 -79.65 -10.58 -29.22
N ALA A 636 -80.15 -9.63 -30.01
CA ALA A 636 -79.36 -8.54 -30.56
C ALA A 636 -78.78 -7.64 -29.46
N TRP A 637 -79.60 -7.28 -28.46
CA TRP A 637 -79.10 -6.54 -27.31
C TRP A 637 -78.11 -7.35 -26.47
N ALA A 638 -78.36 -8.64 -26.24
CA ALA A 638 -77.42 -9.50 -25.53
C ALA A 638 -76.03 -9.50 -26.20
N ALA A 639 -75.97 -9.66 -27.52
CA ALA A 639 -74.71 -9.63 -28.28
C ALA A 639 -74.02 -8.25 -28.23
N ALA A 640 -74.79 -7.16 -28.34
CA ALA A 640 -74.26 -5.81 -28.22
C ALA A 640 -73.73 -5.50 -26.82
N ARG A 641 -74.42 -5.98 -25.78
CA ARG A 641 -73.97 -5.87 -24.38
C ARG A 641 -72.68 -6.66 -24.17
N ASP A 642 -72.56 -7.88 -24.69
CA ASP A 642 -71.34 -8.69 -24.54
C ASP A 642 -70.14 -8.03 -25.27
N ALA A 643 -70.38 -7.41 -26.44
CA ALA A 643 -69.38 -6.59 -27.13
C ALA A 643 -69.01 -5.34 -26.30
N ALA A 644 -69.98 -4.68 -25.69
CA ALA A 644 -69.76 -3.53 -24.81
C ALA A 644 -68.97 -3.91 -23.54
N ILE A 645 -69.24 -5.06 -22.93
CA ILE A 645 -68.48 -5.59 -21.78
C ILE A 645 -67.02 -5.84 -22.18
N SER A 646 -66.79 -6.42 -23.36
CA SER A 646 -65.44 -6.65 -23.89
C SER A 646 -64.70 -5.33 -24.09
N LYS A 647 -65.38 -4.30 -24.63
CA LYS A 647 -64.82 -2.97 -24.83
C LYS A 647 -64.54 -2.24 -23.51
N LEU A 648 -65.44 -2.33 -22.54
CA LEU A 648 -65.23 -1.82 -21.17
C LEU A 648 -63.97 -2.39 -20.55
N LYS A 649 -63.77 -3.72 -20.64
CA LYS A 649 -62.57 -4.39 -20.11
C LYS A 649 -61.29 -3.86 -20.75
N GLU A 650 -61.31 -3.60 -22.06
CA GLU A 650 -60.21 -3.00 -22.80
C GLU A 650 -59.89 -1.58 -22.29
N GLN A 651 -60.92 -0.72 -22.13
CA GLN A 651 -60.74 0.66 -21.67
C GLN A 651 -60.24 0.74 -20.23
N CYS A 652 -60.80 -0.07 -19.32
CA CYS A 652 -60.31 -0.15 -17.94
C CYS A 652 -58.83 -0.56 -17.89
N LYS A 653 -58.42 -1.52 -18.72
CA LYS A 653 -57.02 -1.97 -18.81
C LYS A 653 -56.09 -0.87 -19.36
N GLN A 654 -56.55 -0.10 -20.34
CA GLN A 654 -55.80 1.02 -20.91
C GLN A 654 -55.56 2.12 -19.85
N ILE A 655 -56.59 2.50 -19.08
CA ILE A 655 -56.46 3.47 -17.98
C ILE A 655 -55.47 2.97 -16.92
N TYR A 656 -55.61 1.72 -16.47
CA TYR A 656 -54.70 1.10 -15.50
C TYR A 656 -53.24 1.13 -15.96
N ASN A 657 -52.97 0.70 -17.20
CA ASN A 657 -51.61 0.67 -17.73
C ASN A 657 -51.02 2.07 -17.84
N ALA A 658 -51.81 3.06 -18.25
CA ALA A 658 -51.36 4.45 -18.38
C ALA A 658 -51.00 5.08 -17.02
N LEU A 659 -51.78 4.78 -15.97
CA LEU A 659 -51.49 5.25 -14.62
C LEU A 659 -50.26 4.57 -14.02
N VAL A 660 -50.12 3.25 -14.16
CA VAL A 660 -48.90 2.53 -13.72
C VAL A 660 -47.66 3.08 -14.43
N ALA A 661 -47.74 3.35 -15.73
CA ALA A 661 -46.63 3.95 -16.49
C ALA A 661 -46.25 5.37 -16.01
N LYS A 662 -47.17 6.10 -15.39
CA LYS A 662 -46.93 7.42 -14.76
C LYS A 662 -46.43 7.32 -13.30
N GLY A 663 -46.09 6.11 -12.85
CA GLY A 663 -45.51 5.85 -11.53
C GLY A 663 -46.52 5.94 -10.38
N TYR A 664 -47.79 5.63 -10.65
CA TYR A 664 -48.79 5.42 -9.60
C TYR A 664 -48.73 3.98 -9.08
N GLU A 665 -49.08 3.78 -7.82
CA GLU A 665 -48.87 2.51 -7.12
C GLU A 665 -49.72 1.40 -7.74
N ILE A 666 -49.10 0.27 -8.06
CA ILE A 666 -49.73 -0.84 -8.79
C ILE A 666 -50.94 -1.41 -8.02
N GLU A 667 -50.82 -1.61 -6.71
CA GLU A 667 -51.87 -2.22 -5.90
C GLU A 667 -53.11 -1.32 -5.78
N PHE A 668 -52.94 0.00 -5.65
CA PHE A 668 -54.08 0.94 -5.66
C PHE A 668 -54.75 0.98 -7.04
N CYS A 669 -53.96 0.94 -8.12
CA CYS A 669 -54.50 0.84 -9.48
C CYS A 669 -55.31 -0.46 -9.69
N LYS A 670 -54.87 -1.59 -9.10
CA LYS A 670 -55.59 -2.88 -9.16
C LYS A 670 -56.92 -2.85 -8.41
N THR A 671 -56.95 -2.21 -7.24
CA THR A 671 -58.19 -2.00 -6.48
C THR A 671 -59.16 -1.14 -7.30
N ALA A 672 -58.70 0.02 -7.77
CA ALA A 672 -59.51 0.97 -8.52
C ALA A 672 -60.08 0.39 -9.84
N ILE A 673 -59.27 -0.28 -10.65
CA ILE A 673 -59.74 -0.90 -11.90
C ILE A 673 -60.83 -1.94 -11.64
N THR A 674 -60.69 -2.71 -10.56
CA THR A 674 -61.63 -3.78 -10.21
C THR A 674 -62.99 -3.19 -9.85
N GLU A 675 -63.01 -2.13 -9.03
CA GLU A 675 -64.25 -1.49 -8.59
C GLU A 675 -64.97 -0.76 -9.73
N VAL A 676 -64.22 0.00 -10.55
CA VAL A 676 -64.74 0.68 -11.74
C VAL A 676 -65.35 -0.32 -12.73
N TYR A 677 -64.62 -1.40 -13.02
CA TYR A 677 -65.09 -2.44 -13.94
C TYR A 677 -66.38 -3.10 -13.43
N ASN A 678 -66.42 -3.48 -12.16
CA ASN A 678 -67.61 -4.10 -11.56
C ASN A 678 -68.81 -3.15 -11.57
N THR A 679 -68.61 -1.88 -11.27
CA THR A 679 -69.66 -0.84 -11.31
C THR A 679 -70.30 -0.75 -12.70
N TYR A 680 -69.49 -0.56 -13.74
CA TYR A 680 -70.00 -0.45 -15.11
C TYR A 680 -70.56 -1.76 -15.66
N LEU A 681 -69.99 -2.91 -15.26
CA LEU A 681 -70.51 -4.23 -15.61
C LEU A 681 -71.92 -4.45 -15.02
N ASN A 682 -72.13 -4.07 -13.76
CA ASN A 682 -73.43 -4.14 -13.09
C ASN A 682 -74.46 -3.25 -13.81
N VAL A 683 -74.06 -2.03 -14.20
CA VAL A 683 -74.90 -1.12 -14.97
C VAL A 683 -75.31 -1.77 -16.30
N LEU A 684 -74.37 -2.25 -17.11
CA LEU A 684 -74.66 -2.90 -18.40
C LEU A 684 -75.60 -4.12 -18.25
N ASN A 685 -75.41 -4.93 -17.21
CA ASN A 685 -76.25 -6.10 -16.94
C ASN A 685 -77.68 -5.73 -16.49
N SER A 686 -77.86 -4.56 -15.89
CA SER A 686 -79.18 -4.08 -15.43
C SER A 686 -80.05 -3.47 -16.53
N ILE A 687 -79.50 -3.22 -17.72
CA ILE A 687 -80.23 -2.65 -18.86
C ILE A 687 -81.02 -3.75 -19.56
N ALA A 688 -82.35 -3.72 -19.39
CA ALA A 688 -83.26 -4.65 -20.05
C ALA A 688 -83.58 -4.21 -21.49
N TRP A 689 -83.81 -5.17 -22.39
CA TRP A 689 -84.20 -4.91 -23.79
C TRP A 689 -85.44 -4.01 -23.92
N ASN A 690 -86.45 -4.21 -23.08
CA ASN A 690 -87.71 -3.46 -23.16
C ASN A 690 -87.55 -1.96 -22.88
N THR A 691 -86.39 -1.53 -22.34
CA THR A 691 -86.01 -0.11 -22.20
C THR A 691 -86.04 0.63 -23.54
N PHE A 692 -85.86 -0.09 -24.66
CA PHE A 692 -85.87 0.46 -26.01
C PHE A 692 -87.23 0.39 -26.73
N ASN A 693 -88.28 -0.15 -26.08
CA ASN A 693 -89.54 -0.54 -26.74
C ASN A 693 -90.68 0.48 -26.57
N GLN A 694 -90.41 1.79 -26.70
CA GLN A 694 -91.44 2.82 -26.75
C GLN A 694 -91.72 3.22 -28.20
N SER A 695 -93.00 3.29 -28.56
CA SER A 695 -93.56 3.34 -29.93
C SER A 695 -93.36 4.65 -30.70
N SER A 696 -92.37 5.48 -30.36
CA SER A 696 -92.08 6.74 -31.05
C SER A 696 -90.72 6.71 -31.76
N LEU A 697 -90.72 7.02 -33.06
CA LEU A 697 -89.55 7.16 -33.95
C LEU A 697 -88.54 8.26 -33.52
N TYR A 698 -88.78 8.93 -32.39
CA TYR A 698 -87.92 9.96 -31.79
C TYR A 698 -87.94 9.79 -30.27
N TYR A 699 -86.97 9.06 -29.71
CA TYR A 699 -86.85 8.87 -28.27
C TYR A 699 -85.43 9.20 -27.81
N SER A 700 -85.31 10.16 -26.91
CA SER A 700 -84.11 10.44 -26.13
C SER A 700 -84.51 10.43 -24.66
N SER A 701 -83.78 9.66 -23.84
CA SER A 701 -84.02 9.62 -22.39
C SER A 701 -82.73 9.41 -21.63
N ASN A 702 -82.71 9.92 -20.40
CA ASN A 702 -81.62 9.76 -19.46
C ASN A 702 -82.09 8.85 -18.33
N LYS A 703 -81.21 7.97 -17.87
CA LYS A 703 -81.47 7.20 -16.67
C LYS A 703 -80.21 7.04 -15.85
N ASP A 704 -80.37 7.23 -14.55
CA ASP A 704 -79.31 7.04 -13.58
C ASP A 704 -79.34 5.61 -13.08
N TYR A 705 -78.17 4.97 -13.07
CA TYR A 705 -77.97 3.64 -12.53
C TYR A 705 -76.99 3.72 -11.38
N THR A 706 -77.47 3.41 -10.18
CA THR A 706 -76.62 3.33 -8.99
C THR A 706 -76.13 1.90 -8.80
N ALA A 707 -74.82 1.71 -8.77
CA ALA A 707 -74.16 0.45 -8.45
C ALA A 707 -72.95 0.75 -7.56
N ASN A 708 -72.80 0.01 -6.45
CA ASN A 708 -71.70 0.15 -5.50
C ASN A 708 -71.47 1.60 -5.06
N ASP A 709 -72.53 2.27 -4.58
CA ASP A 709 -72.56 3.68 -4.14
C ASP A 709 -72.19 4.74 -5.21
N ASN A 710 -71.87 4.30 -6.43
CA ASN A 710 -71.55 5.14 -7.57
C ASN A 710 -72.72 5.24 -8.55
N THR A 711 -73.00 6.45 -9.06
CA THR A 711 -74.07 6.68 -10.06
C THR A 711 -73.48 6.82 -11.45
N VAL A 712 -73.80 5.88 -12.34
CA VAL A 712 -73.49 5.98 -13.77
C VAL A 712 -74.72 6.48 -14.51
N LYS A 713 -74.61 7.66 -15.13
CA LYS A 713 -75.67 8.21 -15.99
C LYS A 713 -75.59 7.57 -17.38
N VAL A 714 -76.71 7.01 -17.84
CA VAL A 714 -76.84 6.39 -19.15
C VAL A 714 -77.78 7.21 -20.04
N HIS A 715 -77.30 7.58 -21.23
CA HIS A 715 -78.09 8.28 -22.24
C HIS A 715 -78.56 7.31 -23.32
N TYR A 716 -79.86 7.33 -23.63
CA TYR A 716 -80.48 6.50 -24.65
C TYR A 716 -80.95 7.34 -25.83
N GLN A 717 -80.66 6.90 -27.06
CA GLN A 717 -81.11 7.57 -28.27
C GLN A 717 -81.58 6.56 -29.36
N ALA A 718 -82.76 6.78 -29.94
CA ALA A 718 -83.23 6.11 -31.16
C ALA A 718 -83.13 7.06 -32.36
N HIS A 719 -82.72 6.60 -33.55
CA HIS A 719 -82.23 7.53 -34.61
C HIS A 719 -82.90 7.47 -36.00
N ASP A 720 -83.10 8.67 -36.57
CA ASP A 720 -82.98 9.01 -38.02
C ASP A 720 -82.32 10.40 -38.31
N SER A 721 -81.81 11.15 -37.33
CA SER A 721 -80.91 12.30 -37.64
C SER A 721 -79.48 11.84 -38.00
N LYS A 722 -78.50 12.73 -38.25
CA LYS A 722 -77.12 12.35 -38.59
C LYS A 722 -76.05 12.91 -37.62
N SER A 723 -76.43 13.30 -36.40
CA SER A 723 -75.50 13.95 -35.47
C SER A 723 -75.80 13.65 -34.01
N TRP A 724 -74.79 13.14 -33.29
CA TRP A 724 -74.65 13.16 -31.83
C TRP A 724 -74.68 14.62 -31.34
N SER A 725 -75.86 15.21 -31.20
CA SER A 725 -75.98 16.66 -31.01
C SER A 725 -75.93 17.09 -29.53
N SER A 726 -75.66 16.19 -28.59
CA SER A 726 -75.48 16.55 -27.18
C SER A 726 -74.79 15.48 -26.33
N CYS A 727 -73.61 14.99 -26.74
CA CYS A 727 -72.73 14.26 -25.81
C CYS A 727 -72.15 15.26 -24.81
N THR A 728 -72.86 15.53 -23.71
CA THR A 728 -72.25 16.23 -22.58
C THR A 728 -71.37 15.25 -21.79
N ASN A 729 -70.28 15.73 -21.20
CA ASN A 729 -69.35 14.94 -20.37
C ASN A 729 -70.02 14.26 -19.14
N GLU A 730 -71.29 14.55 -18.88
CA GLU A 730 -72.05 14.01 -17.74
C GLU A 730 -72.45 12.53 -17.85
N TYR A 731 -72.49 11.94 -19.05
CA TYR A 731 -72.93 10.55 -19.22
C TYR A 731 -71.74 9.59 -19.32
N GLY A 732 -71.81 8.49 -18.57
CA GLY A 732 -70.78 7.43 -18.57
C GLY A 732 -70.97 6.42 -19.70
N ILE A 733 -72.22 6.17 -20.10
CA ILE A 733 -72.57 5.26 -21.20
C ILE A 733 -73.62 5.92 -22.09
N PHE A 734 -73.42 5.86 -23.40
CA PHE A 734 -74.41 6.23 -24.40
C PHE A 734 -74.82 5.00 -25.19
N ILE A 735 -76.13 4.81 -25.39
CA ILE A 735 -76.65 3.67 -26.15
C ILE A 735 -77.55 4.20 -27.26
N ARG A 736 -77.18 3.88 -28.50
CA ARG A 736 -77.95 4.16 -29.70
C ARG A 736 -78.54 2.88 -30.27
N ALA A 737 -79.84 2.92 -30.58
CA ALA A 737 -80.52 1.86 -31.32
C ALA A 737 -80.87 2.37 -32.74
N ASP A 738 -80.39 1.68 -33.78
CA ASP A 738 -80.75 1.97 -35.17
C ASP A 738 -82.01 1.17 -35.56
N MET A 739 -83.09 1.90 -35.88
CA MET A 739 -84.37 1.32 -36.26
C MET A 739 -84.66 1.39 -37.77
N ALA A 740 -83.83 2.10 -38.56
CA ALA A 740 -84.15 2.43 -39.95
C ALA A 740 -83.68 1.36 -40.96
N SER A 741 -82.64 0.59 -40.66
CA SER A 741 -82.08 -0.39 -41.63
C SER A 741 -81.92 -1.84 -41.14
N GLY A 742 -82.28 -2.15 -39.90
CA GLY A 742 -82.09 -3.48 -39.31
C GLY A 742 -81.45 -3.39 -37.93
N VAL A 743 -81.84 -4.31 -37.03
CA VAL A 743 -81.56 -4.29 -35.59
C VAL A 743 -80.06 -4.10 -35.30
N GLY A 744 -79.65 -2.90 -34.88
CA GLY A 744 -78.26 -2.56 -34.55
C GLY A 744 -78.16 -1.70 -33.30
N TYR A 745 -77.11 -1.94 -32.50
CA TYR A 745 -76.82 -1.24 -31.26
C TYR A 745 -75.42 -0.68 -31.29
N GLN A 746 -75.27 0.58 -30.90
CA GLN A 746 -73.98 1.20 -30.64
C GLN A 746 -73.95 1.61 -29.17
N VAL A 747 -72.96 1.09 -28.43
CA VAL A 747 -72.69 1.48 -27.04
C VAL A 747 -71.40 2.28 -27.03
N VAL A 748 -71.43 3.49 -26.50
CA VAL A 748 -70.25 4.36 -26.40
C VAL A 748 -69.97 4.63 -24.93
N PHE A 749 -68.74 4.35 -24.51
CA PHE A 749 -68.24 4.69 -23.19
C PHE A 749 -67.59 6.07 -23.23
N ASN A 750 -67.86 6.87 -22.21
CA ASN A 750 -67.12 8.09 -21.95
C ASN A 750 -65.94 7.76 -21.04
N ASN A 751 -64.74 7.81 -21.61
CA ASN A 751 -63.51 7.48 -20.89
C ASN A 751 -63.14 8.52 -19.83
N ASP A 752 -63.60 9.77 -19.95
CA ASP A 752 -63.40 10.78 -18.90
C ASP A 752 -64.23 10.44 -17.65
N ALA A 753 -65.45 9.94 -17.84
CA ALA A 753 -66.31 9.50 -16.75
C ALA A 753 -65.77 8.23 -16.08
N LEU A 754 -65.22 7.29 -16.87
CA LEU A 754 -64.52 6.11 -16.35
C LEU A 754 -63.27 6.50 -15.56
N LEU A 755 -62.47 7.43 -16.08
CA LEU A 755 -61.26 7.93 -15.43
C LEU A 755 -61.58 8.66 -14.12
N THR A 756 -62.61 9.50 -14.11
CA THR A 756 -63.04 10.21 -12.90
C THR A 756 -63.35 9.24 -11.77
N LEU A 757 -64.11 8.17 -12.09
CA LEU A 757 -64.42 7.14 -11.10
C LEU A 757 -63.14 6.40 -10.66
N PHE A 758 -62.26 6.06 -11.60
CA PHE A 758 -60.99 5.43 -11.30
C PHE A 758 -60.13 6.26 -10.33
N ILE A 759 -60.05 7.57 -10.54
CA ILE A 759 -59.29 8.49 -9.69
C ILE A 759 -59.84 8.50 -8.27
N ASN A 760 -61.17 8.51 -8.11
CA ASN A 760 -61.80 8.47 -6.80
C ASN A 760 -61.47 7.16 -6.06
N GLU A 761 -61.67 6.02 -6.72
CA GLU A 761 -61.38 4.70 -6.15
C GLU A 761 -59.89 4.52 -5.83
N TYR A 762 -59.00 5.03 -6.69
CA TYR A 762 -57.55 5.01 -6.44
C TYR A 762 -57.20 5.86 -5.21
N ASN A 763 -57.71 7.08 -5.13
CA ASN A 763 -57.40 7.99 -4.02
C ASN A 763 -57.99 7.48 -2.69
N GLU A 764 -59.15 6.83 -2.73
CA GLU A 764 -59.71 6.15 -1.57
C GLU A 764 -58.84 4.95 -1.14
N ALA A 765 -58.33 4.17 -2.09
CA ALA A 765 -57.40 3.08 -1.80
C ALA A 765 -56.05 3.57 -1.25
N ALA A 766 -55.56 4.73 -1.72
CA ALA A 766 -54.30 5.33 -1.27
C ALA A 766 -54.40 5.96 0.13
N THR A 767 -55.60 6.30 0.59
CA THR A 767 -55.83 6.96 1.88
C THR A 767 -56.20 5.99 3.01
N LYS A 768 -56.68 4.79 2.68
CA LYS A 768 -56.93 3.68 3.63
C LYS A 768 -55.61 2.99 4.01
#